data_AF-A0A4Q7KKC4-F1
#
_entry.id   AF-A0A4Q7KKC4-F1
#
_cell.length_a   1.000
_cell.length_b   1.000
_cell.length_c   1.000
_cell.angle_alpha   90.00
_cell.angle_beta   90.00
_cell.angle_gamma   90.00
#
_symmetry.space_group_name_H-M   'P 1'
#
loop_
_entity.id
_entity.type
_entity.pdbx_description
1 polymer ?
#
loop_
_entity_poly.entity_id
_entity_poly.type
_entity_poly.pdbx_seq_one_letter_code
_entity_poly.pdbx_strand_id
1 'polypeptide(L)'
;LHTGQLTTTNHPWLTHHTINNTTLLPGTALIEMALRAGEDVGSTVIEEMVIEAPLVIPDDGAVHVQLRVDEADEHGRRPFVIRSCDTGRDYDKGAWVRNAAGQLVARREPPAHHVDQWPPRGAEPVDLTDFYADLRDKGYDYGPTFQAVRAVWRRGDEVFADVEFLEEDEENAHGFLLHPALADATLQVTNLGRLPDAGDNEMLLPFAWNQVTVHTPGATRLRVRATYSDEGGVSVDAFDHSGTPVYSIGSLVLRATASDQIAGGGQLNDARFRVEWTELDRSTADEVHHVEVLDLTGPAGETPPARARDLASRALDAMISWLSRDTADEARLVVMTRDAERDPAAAAVWGLVRSAQMENPDRFVLVDVDGGESLEAVVTSAARSGEPQLRIRDDVVSVPRLARMPSDGSNPLPELTGTALITGGTGTLGQVVARHVATTTDVKRIVLVSRRGADAPGVADLVAELDEHGVTVDPVACDVADRVALRDVVSAIPDLKVVVHAAGALDDGVVSSLTPARLDPVFRPKVDAAWHLHELTSDLDLAAFVLFSSGAGVFGSSGQGNYAAANAFLDGLAGLRRANGLPAVSLAWGLWAETSELTAELDDTDLRRRERDGVVGLSTVDGCRLFDTALRTESAVQVLTRLDLRRLRRTAEQDALPRLLLGLVPPRAARDSRATGVRRGRDSLAALPAAERTRVLLDHVSSLASTVMGRSGRDAVESKRAFKDLGFDSLMAVELRNRLGAFTGLRLPATLVFDQPTPAAIAAHLSELLTPADSGTPILEELARLERTMADLAEDRRAEVALRLRDLASRWEPGDTGEVDLETASDDEIFRLADSELGNA
;
A
#
# COMPACT_ATOMS: atom_id res chain seq x y z
N LEU A 1 6.46 37.70 27.00
CA LEU A 1 6.62 36.97 25.73
C LEU A 1 7.76 35.99 25.93
N HIS A 2 7.50 34.70 25.76
CA HIS A 2 8.50 33.64 25.82
C HIS A 2 8.68 33.04 24.42
N THR A 3 9.91 32.66 24.09
CA THR A 3 10.25 32.02 22.83
C THR A 3 11.17 30.83 23.09
N GLY A 4 10.97 29.74 22.37
CA GLY A 4 11.76 28.53 22.48
C GLY A 4 11.98 27.87 21.12
N GLN A 5 12.84 26.87 21.10
CA GLN A 5 13.08 26.03 19.93
C GLN A 5 13.03 24.56 20.37
N LEU A 6 12.17 23.79 19.71
CA LEU A 6 12.01 22.35 19.96
C LEU A 6 12.68 21.57 18.84
N THR A 7 13.57 20.66 19.20
CA THR A 7 14.21 19.70 18.30
C THR A 7 14.26 18.34 18.96
N THR A 8 14.22 17.27 18.16
CA THR A 8 14.43 15.89 18.61
C THR A 8 15.86 15.68 19.15
N THR A 9 16.83 16.50 18.73
CA THR A 9 18.20 16.46 19.25
C THR A 9 18.32 17.04 20.66
N ASN A 10 17.66 18.17 20.93
CA ASN A 10 17.74 18.84 22.25
C ASN A 10 16.77 18.23 23.26
N HIS A 11 15.68 17.64 22.77
CA HIS A 11 14.68 16.96 23.57
C HIS A 11 14.39 15.57 22.98
N PRO A 12 15.31 14.59 23.14
CA PRO A 12 15.15 13.25 22.57
C PRO A 12 13.87 12.55 23.02
N TRP A 13 13.40 12.83 24.23
CA TRP A 13 12.14 12.27 24.73
C TRP A 13 10.92 12.63 23.86
N LEU A 14 10.97 13.71 23.06
CA LEU A 14 9.86 14.05 22.16
C LEU A 14 9.59 12.94 21.13
N THR A 15 10.61 12.22 20.66
CA THR A 15 10.42 11.12 19.70
C THR A 15 9.67 9.93 20.30
N HIS A 16 9.52 9.88 21.62
CA HIS A 16 8.78 8.85 22.34
C HIS A 16 7.27 9.15 22.45
N HIS A 17 6.78 10.26 21.89
CA HIS A 17 5.36 10.56 21.80
C HIS A 17 4.92 10.69 20.35
N THR A 18 4.44 9.59 19.80
CA THR A 18 4.08 9.47 18.39
C THR A 18 2.64 9.03 18.24
N ILE A 19 1.85 9.75 17.46
CA ILE A 19 0.46 9.42 17.15
C ILE A 19 0.35 9.14 15.66
N ASN A 20 -0.13 7.96 15.27
CA ASN A 20 -0.18 7.51 13.87
C ASN A 20 1.15 7.71 13.11
N ASN A 21 2.27 7.35 13.75
CA ASN A 21 3.64 7.54 13.24
C ASN A 21 4.03 9.02 12.98
N THR A 22 3.35 9.97 13.62
CA THR A 22 3.73 11.40 13.61
C THR A 22 4.18 11.81 15.00
N THR A 23 5.40 12.32 15.14
CA THR A 23 5.89 12.86 16.41
C THR A 23 5.14 14.16 16.72
N LEU A 24 4.34 14.12 17.79
CA LEU A 24 3.55 15.26 18.24
C LEU A 24 4.08 15.74 19.58
N LEU A 25 4.07 17.05 19.78
CA LEU A 25 4.21 17.59 21.11
C LEU A 25 2.95 17.25 21.93
N PRO A 26 3.06 16.53 23.07
CA PRO A 26 1.90 16.16 23.88
C PRO A 26 1.23 17.41 24.45
N GLY A 27 -0.09 17.34 24.66
CA GLY A 27 -0.85 18.46 25.25
C GLY A 27 -0.33 18.87 26.64
N THR A 28 0.23 17.92 27.40
CA THR A 28 0.87 18.18 28.69
C THR A 28 2.11 19.06 28.60
N ALA A 29 2.81 19.09 27.47
CA ALA A 29 3.91 20.03 27.25
C ALA A 29 3.40 21.46 27.01
N LEU A 30 2.22 21.63 26.40
CA LEU A 30 1.57 22.94 26.26
C LEU A 30 1.11 23.47 27.63
N ILE A 31 0.58 22.59 28.48
CA ILE A 31 0.24 22.91 29.87
C ILE A 31 1.49 23.38 30.65
N GLU A 32 2.58 22.63 30.57
CA GLU A 32 3.84 22.95 31.25
C GLU A 32 4.37 24.32 30.81
N MET A 33 4.39 24.61 29.50
CA MET A 33 4.79 25.91 28.98
C MET A 33 3.93 27.05 29.52
N ALA A 34 2.60 26.88 29.52
CA ALA A 34 1.67 27.89 30.00
C ALA A 34 1.80 28.15 31.50
N LEU A 35 1.89 27.09 32.33
CA LEU A 35 2.06 27.23 33.77
C LEU A 35 3.40 27.86 34.14
N ARG A 36 4.49 27.49 33.45
CA ARG A 36 5.81 28.07 33.69
C ARG A 36 5.84 29.57 33.37
N ALA A 37 5.23 30.00 32.27
CA ALA A 37 5.08 31.43 31.99
C ALA A 37 4.13 32.13 32.98
N GLY A 38 3.15 31.38 33.51
CA GLY A 38 2.25 31.84 34.56
C GLY A 38 2.96 32.20 35.87
N GLU A 39 4.02 31.47 36.25
CA GLU A 39 4.83 31.79 37.44
C GLU A 39 5.46 33.18 37.36
N ASP A 40 5.94 33.60 36.18
CA ASP A 40 6.57 34.90 35.96
C ASP A 40 5.59 36.08 36.14
N VAL A 41 4.28 35.82 36.01
CA VAL A 41 3.21 36.83 36.15
C VAL A 41 2.29 36.57 37.35
N GLY A 42 2.65 35.64 38.24
CA GLY A 42 1.90 35.30 39.44
C GLY A 42 0.52 34.66 39.19
N SER A 43 0.31 34.07 38.01
CA SER A 43 -0.95 33.42 37.61
C SER A 43 -0.68 31.96 37.24
N THR A 44 -0.72 31.08 38.25
CA THR A 44 -0.22 29.69 38.16
C THR A 44 -1.32 28.65 38.04
N VAL A 45 -2.51 29.04 37.59
CA VAL A 45 -3.64 28.14 37.34
C VAL A 45 -4.14 28.40 35.93
N ILE A 46 -4.24 27.35 35.12
CA ILE A 46 -4.94 27.43 33.83
C ILE A 46 -6.43 27.27 34.15
N GLU A 47 -7.19 28.35 33.98
CA GLU A 47 -8.64 28.34 34.15
C GLU A 47 -9.29 27.49 33.04
N GLU A 48 -8.85 27.74 31.80
CA GLU A 48 -9.24 27.03 30.58
C GLU A 48 -8.08 27.08 29.57
N MET A 49 -7.85 25.99 28.83
CA MET A 49 -7.01 25.96 27.64
C MET A 49 -7.64 25.04 26.60
N VAL A 50 -7.62 25.46 25.34
CA VAL A 50 -8.03 24.67 24.19
C VAL A 50 -6.84 24.46 23.26
N ILE A 51 -6.65 23.23 22.78
CA ILE A 51 -5.75 22.95 21.66
C ILE A 51 -6.52 23.20 20.37
N GLU A 52 -6.00 24.13 19.57
CA GLU A 52 -6.60 24.54 18.30
C GLU A 52 -5.96 23.83 17.10
N ALA A 53 -4.68 23.46 17.20
CA ALA A 53 -3.96 22.73 16.16
C ALA A 53 -2.82 21.88 16.76
N PRO A 54 -2.59 20.66 16.26
CA PRO A 54 -1.47 19.84 16.70
C PRO A 54 -0.13 20.52 16.40
N LEU A 55 0.83 20.38 17.30
CA LEU A 55 2.20 20.85 17.09
C LEU A 55 3.07 19.65 16.73
N VAL A 56 3.32 19.49 15.43
CA VAL A 56 4.14 18.41 14.89
C VAL A 56 5.62 18.75 15.06
N ILE A 57 6.41 17.80 15.54
CA ILE A 57 7.86 17.92 15.61
C ILE A 57 8.44 17.17 14.40
N PRO A 58 9.16 17.85 13.49
CA PRO A 58 9.77 17.19 12.35
C PRO A 58 10.91 16.27 12.80
N ASP A 59 11.09 15.14 12.11
CA ASP A 59 12.18 14.19 12.38
C ASP A 59 13.55 14.88 12.27
N ASP A 60 13.70 15.70 11.24
CA ASP A 60 14.86 16.55 10.97
C ASP A 60 14.45 18.03 10.97
N GLY A 61 14.96 18.82 11.91
CA GLY A 61 14.76 20.27 11.94
C GLY A 61 14.38 20.81 13.31
N ALA A 62 13.79 22.00 13.32
CA ALA A 62 13.41 22.68 14.54
C ALA A 62 12.06 23.39 14.41
N VAL A 63 11.33 23.43 15.51
CA VAL A 63 10.10 24.21 15.62
C VAL A 63 10.34 25.37 16.56
N HIS A 64 10.19 26.61 16.07
CA HIS A 64 10.14 27.76 16.96
C HIS A 64 8.78 27.85 17.60
N VAL A 65 8.77 28.04 18.92
CA VAL A 65 7.55 28.22 19.70
C VAL A 65 7.54 29.60 20.32
N GLN A 66 6.38 30.24 20.30
CA GLN A 66 6.13 31.52 20.94
C GLN A 66 4.95 31.39 21.89
N LEU A 67 5.14 31.81 23.14
CA LEU A 67 4.08 31.91 24.14
C LEU A 67 3.92 33.37 24.57
N ARG A 68 2.74 33.94 24.32
CA ARG A 68 2.38 35.29 24.75
C ARG A 68 1.34 35.19 25.86
N VAL A 69 1.60 35.82 27.00
CA VAL A 69 0.64 36.05 28.07
C VAL A 69 0.32 37.55 28.08
N ASP A 70 -0.96 37.88 28.00
CA ASP A 70 -1.46 39.26 27.93
C ASP A 70 -1.73 39.84 29.34
N GLU A 71 -2.09 41.12 29.38
CA GLU A 71 -2.46 41.80 30.63
C GLU A 71 -3.71 41.16 31.27
N ALA A 72 -3.82 41.29 32.58
CA ALA A 72 -4.97 40.78 33.30
C ALA A 72 -6.21 41.64 33.02
N ASP A 73 -7.35 40.99 32.82
CA ASP A 73 -8.65 41.66 32.76
C ASP A 73 -9.10 42.16 34.14
N GLU A 74 -10.27 42.80 34.20
CA GLU A 74 -10.87 43.30 35.45
C GLU A 74 -11.12 42.21 36.51
N HIS A 75 -11.12 40.94 36.11
CA HIS A 75 -11.34 39.77 36.96
C HIS A 75 -10.03 39.05 37.33
N GLY A 76 -8.88 39.58 36.90
CA GLY A 76 -7.56 38.99 37.15
C GLY A 76 -7.19 37.85 36.21
N ARG A 77 -7.92 37.65 35.11
CA ARG A 77 -7.66 36.61 34.10
C ARG A 77 -6.68 37.12 33.05
N ARG A 78 -5.66 36.33 32.74
CA ARG A 78 -4.63 36.65 31.75
C ARG A 78 -4.76 35.72 30.55
N PRO A 79 -5.18 36.23 29.38
CA PRO A 79 -5.20 35.45 28.16
C PRO A 79 -3.78 35.02 27.78
N PHE A 80 -3.63 33.81 27.25
CA PHE A 80 -2.38 33.38 26.63
C PHE A 80 -2.60 32.67 25.31
N VAL A 81 -1.57 32.70 24.46
CA VAL A 81 -1.54 32.02 23.17
C VAL A 81 -0.19 31.38 22.94
N ILE A 82 -0.19 30.11 22.53
CA ILE A 82 0.98 29.37 22.07
C ILE A 82 0.92 29.25 20.55
N ARG A 83 2.02 29.62 19.88
CA ARG A 83 2.19 29.50 18.44
C ARG A 83 3.46 28.74 18.08
N SER A 84 3.45 28.07 16.94
CA SER A 84 4.60 27.36 16.39
C SER A 84 4.89 27.75 14.95
N CYS A 85 6.15 27.73 14.56
CA CYS A 85 6.61 27.91 13.19
C CYS A 85 7.74 26.93 12.88
N ASP A 86 7.62 26.17 11.79
CA ASP A 86 8.66 25.25 11.31
C ASP A 86 9.81 26.04 10.66
N THR A 87 11.05 25.80 11.12
CA THR A 87 12.25 26.48 10.58
C THR A 87 12.62 26.07 9.17
N GLY A 88 12.20 24.89 8.71
CA GLY A 88 12.54 24.37 7.39
C GLY A 88 11.65 24.87 6.25
N ARG A 89 10.37 25.18 6.53
CA ARG A 89 9.36 25.52 5.50
C ARG A 89 8.88 26.97 5.54
N ASP A 90 8.78 27.59 6.72
CA ASP A 90 7.88 28.74 6.92
C ASP A 90 8.45 29.92 7.72
N TYR A 91 9.65 29.81 8.30
CA TYR A 91 10.21 30.89 9.15
C TYR A 91 10.41 32.21 8.39
N ASP A 92 10.93 32.16 7.16
CA ASP A 92 11.11 33.35 6.32
C ASP A 92 9.79 33.88 5.73
N LYS A 93 8.70 33.12 5.84
CA LYS A 93 7.35 33.49 5.35
C LYS A 93 6.41 33.95 6.47
N GLY A 94 6.81 33.84 7.74
CA GLY A 94 6.03 34.32 8.89
C GLY A 94 4.74 33.54 9.17
N ALA A 95 4.60 32.30 8.69
CA ALA A 95 3.39 31.50 8.84
C ALA A 95 3.32 30.80 10.22
N TRP A 96 3.05 31.57 11.27
CA TRP A 96 2.84 31.05 12.62
C TRP A 96 1.48 30.37 12.75
N VAL A 97 1.48 29.11 13.17
CA VAL A 97 0.26 28.36 13.53
C VAL A 97 -0.07 28.64 14.99
N ARG A 98 -1.36 28.89 15.31
CA ARG A 98 -1.82 28.97 16.70
C ARG A 98 -2.17 27.56 17.19
N ASN A 99 -1.37 27.00 18.09
CA ASN A 99 -1.55 25.63 18.54
C ASN A 99 -2.48 25.55 19.74
N ALA A 100 -2.41 26.52 20.67
CA ALA A 100 -3.28 26.55 21.84
C ALA A 100 -3.54 27.98 22.31
N ALA A 101 -4.69 28.17 22.94
CA ALA A 101 -5.06 29.42 23.61
C ALA A 101 -5.81 29.12 24.91
N GLY A 102 -5.69 30.03 25.89
CA GLY A 102 -6.32 29.83 27.19
C GLY A 102 -6.26 31.05 28.10
N GLN A 103 -6.62 30.84 29.36
CA GLN A 103 -6.65 31.85 30.42
C GLN A 103 -5.88 31.36 31.64
N LEU A 104 -5.00 32.22 32.17
CA LEU A 104 -4.31 32.01 33.43
C LEU A 104 -4.93 32.87 34.53
N VAL A 105 -5.04 32.33 35.75
CA VAL A 105 -5.53 33.03 36.93
C VAL A 105 -4.60 32.85 38.12
N ALA A 106 -4.69 33.77 39.08
CA ALA A 106 -3.99 33.63 40.35
C ALA A 106 -4.50 32.41 41.12
N ARG A 107 -3.56 31.70 41.77
CA ARG A 107 -3.86 30.52 42.57
C ARG A 107 -4.84 30.85 43.71
N ARG A 108 -5.90 30.05 43.84
CA ARG A 108 -6.71 29.96 45.07
C ARG A 108 -6.20 28.79 45.91
N GLU A 109 -6.33 28.88 47.24
CA GLU A 109 -5.90 27.80 48.13
C GLU A 109 -6.55 26.46 47.73
N PRO A 110 -5.77 25.38 47.63
CA PRO A 110 -6.30 24.08 47.26
C PRO A 110 -7.19 23.52 48.39
N PRO A 111 -8.23 22.72 48.06
CA PRO A 111 -8.89 21.90 49.06
C PRO A 111 -7.89 20.88 49.63
N ALA A 112 -7.86 20.74 50.95
CA ALA A 112 -7.03 19.75 51.63
C ALA A 112 -7.62 18.34 51.40
N HIS A 113 -7.14 17.66 50.37
CA HIS A 113 -7.42 16.24 50.15
C HIS A 113 -6.16 15.44 50.43
N HIS A 114 -6.23 14.60 51.45
CA HIS A 114 -5.18 13.67 51.83
C HIS A 114 -5.68 12.25 51.53
N VAL A 115 -4.87 11.44 50.86
CA VAL A 115 -5.20 10.03 50.58
C VAL A 115 -4.44 9.16 51.57
N ASP A 116 -5.12 8.68 52.61
CA ASP A 116 -4.48 7.92 53.70
C ASP A 116 -4.20 6.45 53.35
N GLN A 117 -4.82 5.90 52.30
CA GLN A 117 -4.70 4.48 51.91
C GLN A 117 -4.54 4.31 50.40
N TRP A 118 -3.54 3.52 49.97
CA TRP A 118 -3.25 3.20 48.57
C TRP A 118 -2.83 1.73 48.39
N PRO A 119 -3.36 0.99 47.40
CA PRO A 119 -4.48 1.37 46.54
C PRO A 119 -5.77 1.55 47.35
N PRO A 120 -6.74 2.35 46.86
CA PRO A 120 -7.96 2.61 47.60
C PRO A 120 -8.76 1.35 47.89
N ARG A 121 -9.38 1.31 49.08
CA ARG A 121 -10.20 0.16 49.50
C ARG A 121 -11.32 -0.11 48.48
N GLY A 122 -11.42 -1.37 48.05
CA GLY A 122 -12.44 -1.81 47.09
C GLY A 122 -12.11 -1.51 45.63
N ALA A 123 -10.89 -1.09 45.30
CA ALA A 123 -10.42 -1.02 43.92
C ALA A 123 -9.82 -2.37 43.49
N GLU A 124 -10.18 -2.83 42.29
CA GLU A 124 -9.72 -4.10 41.72
C GLU A 124 -8.54 -3.84 40.74
N PRO A 125 -7.48 -4.67 40.76
CA PRO A 125 -6.35 -4.50 39.85
C PRO A 125 -6.74 -4.75 38.39
N VAL A 126 -6.16 -3.98 37.48
CA VAL A 126 -6.30 -4.13 36.02
C VAL A 126 -5.03 -4.78 35.46
N ASP A 127 -5.19 -5.76 34.56
CA ASP A 127 -4.07 -6.37 33.84
C ASP A 127 -3.51 -5.39 32.80
N LEU A 128 -2.19 -5.19 32.81
CA LEU A 128 -1.49 -4.26 31.94
C LEU A 128 -0.59 -4.97 30.92
N THR A 129 -0.63 -6.30 30.83
CA THR A 129 0.29 -7.12 30.01
C THR A 129 0.38 -6.63 28.56
N ASP A 130 -0.77 -6.31 27.94
CA ASP A 130 -0.84 -5.86 26.55
C ASP A 130 -1.17 -4.35 26.42
N PHE A 131 -1.17 -3.59 27.52
CA PHE A 131 -1.68 -2.20 27.55
C PHE A 131 -1.06 -1.27 26.50
N TYR A 132 0.27 -1.23 26.40
CA TYR A 132 0.94 -0.39 25.41
C TYR A 132 0.91 -0.97 24.00
N ALA A 133 0.72 -2.29 23.85
CA ALA A 133 0.52 -2.92 22.55
C ALA A 133 -0.86 -2.54 21.99
N ASP A 134 -1.91 -2.63 22.82
CA ASP A 134 -3.26 -2.22 22.48
C ASP A 134 -3.35 -0.73 22.14
N LEU A 135 -2.66 0.13 22.91
CA LEU A 135 -2.56 1.55 22.61
C LEU A 135 -1.86 1.80 21.27
N ARG A 136 -0.79 1.06 20.96
CA ARG A 136 -0.10 1.13 19.67
C ARG A 136 -1.00 0.72 18.52
N ASP A 137 -1.81 -0.32 18.70
CA ASP A 137 -2.78 -0.78 17.69
C ASP A 137 -3.89 0.25 17.44
N LYS A 138 -4.24 1.06 18.46
CA LYS A 138 -5.13 2.23 18.33
C LYS A 138 -4.44 3.47 17.74
N GLY A 139 -3.13 3.43 17.54
CA GLY A 139 -2.34 4.51 16.93
C GLY A 139 -1.55 5.39 17.91
N TYR A 140 -1.56 5.08 19.21
CA TYR A 140 -0.70 5.71 20.21
C TYR A 140 0.62 4.96 20.35
N ASP A 141 1.69 5.45 19.72
CA ASP A 141 3.02 4.86 19.80
C ASP A 141 3.86 5.59 20.86
N TYR A 142 3.74 5.11 22.10
CA TYR A 142 4.52 5.60 23.23
C TYR A 142 5.85 4.85 23.32
N GLY A 143 6.95 5.61 23.19
CA GLY A 143 8.31 5.14 23.47
C GLY A 143 8.61 5.08 24.97
N PRO A 144 9.83 4.61 25.35
CA PRO A 144 10.17 4.28 26.73
C PRO A 144 9.84 5.35 27.77
N THR A 145 10.16 6.62 27.49
CA THR A 145 9.93 7.74 28.43
C THR A 145 8.44 7.99 28.71
N PHE A 146 7.53 7.63 27.79
CA PHE A 146 6.08 7.77 27.98
C PHE A 146 5.44 6.52 28.57
N GLN A 147 6.17 5.41 28.70
CA GLN A 147 5.65 4.18 29.29
C GLN A 147 5.85 4.18 30.82
N ALA A 148 5.29 5.18 31.51
CA ALA A 148 5.50 5.39 32.95
C ALA A 148 4.41 4.77 33.84
N VAL A 149 3.31 4.23 33.30
CA VAL A 149 2.28 3.52 34.09
C VAL A 149 2.85 2.19 34.61
N ARG A 150 2.73 1.94 35.92
CA ARG A 150 3.25 0.74 36.60
C ARG A 150 2.18 -0.20 37.11
N ALA A 151 1.10 0.35 37.65
CA ALA A 151 -0.02 -0.42 38.16
C ALA A 151 -1.31 0.41 38.03
N VAL A 152 -2.42 -0.27 37.78
CA VAL A 152 -3.74 0.35 37.67
C VAL A 152 -4.77 -0.44 38.47
N TRP A 153 -5.68 0.27 39.12
CA TRP A 153 -6.85 -0.29 39.78
C TRP A 153 -8.11 0.45 39.37
N ARG A 154 -9.26 -0.22 39.41
CA ARG A 154 -10.55 0.36 39.06
C ARG A 154 -11.57 0.19 40.17
N ARG A 155 -12.40 1.22 40.38
CA ARG A 155 -13.57 1.19 41.27
C ARG A 155 -14.70 2.02 40.67
N GLY A 156 -15.69 1.36 40.04
CA GLY A 156 -16.77 2.06 39.35
C GLY A 156 -16.23 2.94 38.22
N ASP A 157 -16.51 4.24 38.31
CA ASP A 157 -16.06 5.31 37.40
C ASP A 157 -14.79 6.02 37.88
N GLU A 158 -14.06 5.40 38.82
CA GLU A 158 -12.73 5.84 39.24
C GLU A 158 -11.66 4.87 38.74
N VAL A 159 -10.57 5.42 38.22
CA VAL A 159 -9.34 4.70 37.87
C VAL A 159 -8.20 5.25 38.71
N PHE A 160 -7.45 4.35 39.33
CA PHE A 160 -6.28 4.67 40.15
C PHE A 160 -5.03 4.13 39.50
N ALA A 161 -3.92 4.86 39.51
CA ALA A 161 -2.69 4.39 38.91
C ALA A 161 -1.44 4.83 39.66
N ASP A 162 -0.44 3.94 39.69
CA ASP A 162 0.93 4.31 40.01
C ASP A 162 1.67 4.64 38.71
N VAL A 163 2.24 5.84 38.66
CA VAL A 163 2.99 6.36 37.52
C VAL A 163 4.38 6.77 37.98
N GLU A 164 5.42 6.23 37.37
CA GLU A 164 6.81 6.43 37.79
C GLU A 164 7.76 6.35 36.60
N PHE A 165 8.68 7.31 36.50
CA PHE A 165 9.79 7.24 35.54
C PHE A 165 10.73 6.06 35.84
N LEU A 166 11.38 5.54 34.80
CA LEU A 166 12.52 4.63 35.00
C LEU A 166 13.71 5.44 35.55
N GLU A 167 14.61 4.81 36.31
CA GLU A 167 15.78 5.49 36.93
C GLU A 167 16.61 6.27 35.89
N GLU A 168 16.69 5.79 34.64
CA GLU A 168 17.40 6.43 33.53
C GLU A 168 16.74 7.73 33.02
N ASP A 169 15.44 7.93 33.31
CA ASP A 169 14.67 9.11 32.91
C ASP A 169 14.56 10.16 34.03
N GLU A 170 14.97 9.86 35.28
CA GLU A 170 14.84 10.79 36.41
C GLU A 170 15.68 12.07 36.22
N GLU A 171 16.85 11.97 35.57
CA GLU A 171 17.68 13.14 35.23
C GLU A 171 17.00 14.08 34.23
N ASN A 172 16.09 13.57 33.39
CA ASN A 172 15.33 14.36 32.42
C ASN A 172 14.22 15.20 33.08
N ALA A 173 13.81 14.87 34.31
CA ALA A 173 12.76 15.59 35.02
C ALA A 173 13.20 16.98 35.53
N HIS A 174 14.51 17.27 35.54
CA HIS A 174 15.04 18.54 36.02
C HIS A 174 14.64 19.72 35.12
N GLY A 175 14.12 20.79 35.75
CA GLY A 175 13.78 22.05 35.06
C GLY A 175 12.32 22.20 34.65
N PHE A 176 11.48 21.17 34.86
CA PHE A 176 10.03 21.22 34.66
C PHE A 176 9.28 21.40 35.98
N LEU A 177 8.10 22.02 35.94
CA LEU A 177 7.15 21.96 37.07
C LEU A 177 6.65 20.53 37.23
N LEU A 178 6.20 19.92 36.14
CA LEU A 178 5.97 18.49 36.04
C LEU A 178 6.39 18.04 34.64
N HIS A 179 7.27 17.04 34.55
CA HIS A 179 7.77 16.61 33.23
C HIS A 179 6.59 16.17 32.33
N PRO A 180 6.49 16.67 31.08
CA PRO A 180 5.34 16.40 30.22
C PRO A 180 5.02 14.93 30.01
N ALA A 181 6.04 14.07 29.86
CA ALA A 181 5.84 12.62 29.73
C ALA A 181 5.24 11.96 30.99
N LEU A 182 5.61 12.42 32.19
CA LEU A 182 5.04 11.90 33.44
C LEU A 182 3.59 12.36 33.58
N ALA A 183 3.32 13.63 33.29
CA ALA A 183 1.97 14.17 33.24
C ALA A 183 1.10 13.42 32.22
N ASP A 184 1.64 13.12 31.03
CA ASP A 184 0.92 12.41 29.98
C ASP A 184 0.56 10.97 30.37
N ALA A 185 1.46 10.28 31.08
CA ALA A 185 1.17 8.96 31.61
C ALA A 185 0.01 8.96 32.63
N THR A 186 -0.26 10.09 33.31
CA THR A 186 -1.47 10.24 34.13
C THR A 186 -2.76 10.31 33.29
N LEU A 187 -2.64 10.67 32.01
CA LEU A 187 -3.75 10.71 31.05
C LEU A 187 -3.89 9.40 30.28
N GLN A 188 -2.84 8.59 30.12
CA GLN A 188 -2.92 7.32 29.39
C GLN A 188 -3.93 6.35 30.03
N VAL A 189 -4.09 6.42 31.36
CA VAL A 189 -5.09 5.65 32.10
C VAL A 189 -6.53 6.04 31.76
N THR A 190 -6.74 7.16 31.07
CA THR A 190 -8.05 7.54 30.52
C THR A 190 -8.57 6.56 29.48
N ASN A 191 -7.67 5.85 28.80
CA ASN A 191 -8.01 4.78 27.84
C ASN A 191 -8.54 3.50 28.51
N LEU A 192 -8.48 3.41 29.84
CA LEU A 192 -8.99 2.27 30.62
C LEU A 192 -10.40 2.53 31.19
N GLY A 193 -10.90 3.77 31.10
CA GLY A 193 -12.25 4.14 31.50
C GLY A 193 -13.29 3.92 30.41
N ARG A 194 -14.57 4.03 30.77
CA ARG A 194 -15.69 4.00 29.82
C ARG A 194 -16.21 5.42 29.64
N LEU A 195 -16.02 6.01 28.46
CA LEU A 195 -16.71 7.24 28.08
C LEU A 195 -18.04 6.87 27.40
N PRO A 196 -19.18 7.50 27.75
CA PRO A 196 -20.51 7.06 27.31
C PRO A 196 -20.76 7.04 25.79
N ASP A 197 -19.96 7.77 25.00
CA ASP A 197 -20.20 8.00 23.57
C ASP A 197 -19.02 7.65 22.65
N ALA A 198 -17.91 7.10 23.18
CA ALA A 198 -16.76 6.70 22.36
C ALA A 198 -16.89 5.22 21.93
N GLY A 199 -16.77 4.95 20.63
CA GLY A 199 -16.68 3.57 20.14
C GLY A 199 -15.43 2.86 20.65
N ASP A 200 -15.47 1.54 20.85
CA ASP A 200 -14.35 0.73 21.40
C ASP A 200 -13.00 0.93 20.66
N ASN A 201 -13.06 1.41 19.40
CA ASN A 201 -11.93 1.58 18.48
C ASN A 201 -11.58 3.05 18.13
N GLU A 202 -12.18 4.05 18.76
CA GLU A 202 -11.88 5.46 18.45
C GLU A 202 -10.65 5.98 19.22
N MET A 203 -9.77 6.71 18.52
CA MET A 203 -8.64 7.41 19.13
C MET A 203 -9.12 8.73 19.74
N LEU A 204 -9.02 8.82 21.06
CA LEU A 204 -9.38 10.00 21.83
C LEU A 204 -8.15 10.85 22.15
N LEU A 205 -8.16 12.10 21.69
CA LEU A 205 -7.11 13.05 22.00
C LEU A 205 -7.61 14.14 22.95
N PRO A 206 -6.75 14.62 23.86
CA PRO A 206 -7.01 15.80 24.66
C PRO A 206 -7.34 17.03 23.80
N PHE A 207 -8.47 17.70 24.09
CA PHE A 207 -8.93 18.87 23.33
C PHE A 207 -9.09 20.14 24.17
N ALA A 208 -9.64 20.03 25.39
CA ALA A 208 -9.79 21.17 26.29
C ALA A 208 -9.49 20.77 27.74
N TRP A 209 -8.79 21.65 28.46
CA TRP A 209 -8.33 21.47 29.83
C TRP A 209 -8.88 22.60 30.69
N ASN A 210 -9.43 22.25 31.84
CA ASN A 210 -10.01 23.20 32.77
C ASN A 210 -9.45 22.99 34.17
N GLN A 211 -9.15 24.11 34.84
CA GLN A 211 -8.63 24.13 36.21
C GLN A 211 -7.39 23.25 36.38
N VAL A 212 -6.32 23.54 35.63
CA VAL A 212 -5.05 22.80 35.72
C VAL A 212 -4.06 23.52 36.62
N THR A 213 -3.49 22.79 37.57
CA THR A 213 -2.51 23.34 38.53
C THR A 213 -1.44 22.30 38.87
N VAL A 214 -0.17 22.74 38.93
CA VAL A 214 0.90 21.99 39.63
C VAL A 214 1.03 22.55 41.04
N HIS A 215 0.82 21.69 42.03
CA HIS A 215 0.85 22.05 43.44
C HIS A 215 2.25 21.99 44.04
N THR A 216 2.99 20.94 43.68
CA THR A 216 4.34 20.63 44.16
C THR A 216 5.19 20.24 42.96
N PRO A 217 6.18 21.05 42.56
CA PRO A 217 6.96 20.77 41.36
C PRO A 217 8.00 19.66 41.57
N GLY A 218 8.48 19.07 40.46
CA GLY A 218 9.65 18.18 40.44
C GLY A 218 9.37 16.73 40.85
N ALA A 219 8.12 16.29 40.84
CA ALA A 219 7.78 14.89 41.11
C ALA A 219 8.28 13.96 39.98
N THR A 220 8.84 12.82 40.35
CA THR A 220 9.23 11.72 39.44
C THR A 220 8.30 10.51 39.56
N ARG A 221 7.43 10.51 40.58
CA ARG A 221 6.48 9.43 40.91
C ARG A 221 5.16 10.01 41.38
N LEU A 222 4.06 9.46 40.90
CA LEU A 222 2.71 9.93 41.15
C LEU A 222 1.76 8.77 41.47
N ARG A 223 0.86 9.00 42.42
CA ARG A 223 -0.37 8.26 42.62
C ARG A 223 -1.51 9.05 42.02
N VAL A 224 -2.18 8.49 41.03
CA VAL A 224 -3.16 9.19 40.19
C VAL A 224 -4.55 8.66 40.47
N ARG A 225 -5.52 9.55 40.71
CA ARG A 225 -6.95 9.26 40.68
C ARG A 225 -7.57 9.99 39.49
N ALA A 226 -8.12 9.24 38.55
CA ALA A 226 -8.94 9.75 37.47
C ALA A 226 -10.42 9.40 37.72
N THR A 227 -11.31 10.38 37.55
CA THR A 227 -12.76 10.22 37.72
C THR A 227 -13.48 10.64 36.45
N TYR A 228 -14.34 9.78 35.93
CA TYR A 228 -15.09 10.02 34.70
C TYR A 228 -16.47 10.58 35.05
N SER A 229 -16.91 11.57 34.29
CA SER A 229 -18.26 12.14 34.39
C SER A 229 -19.18 11.55 33.33
N ASP A 230 -20.47 11.47 33.65
CA ASP A 230 -21.52 11.06 32.71
C ASP A 230 -21.64 12.02 31.50
N GLU A 231 -21.14 13.26 31.63
CA GLU A 231 -21.12 14.28 30.58
C GLU A 231 -19.89 14.19 29.65
N GLY A 232 -19.05 13.16 29.79
CA GLY A 232 -17.95 12.88 28.85
C GLY A 232 -16.60 13.55 29.15
N GLY A 233 -16.42 14.14 30.34
CA GLY A 233 -15.14 14.71 30.81
C GLY A 233 -14.44 13.87 31.89
N VAL A 234 -13.13 14.05 32.04
CA VAL A 234 -12.30 13.37 33.04
C VAL A 234 -11.62 14.37 33.99
N SER A 235 -11.75 14.19 35.31
CA SER A 235 -10.94 14.92 36.29
C SER A 235 -9.76 14.06 36.75
N VAL A 236 -8.59 14.67 36.98
CA VAL A 236 -7.37 13.96 37.42
C VAL A 236 -6.80 14.64 38.66
N ASP A 237 -6.58 13.87 39.72
CA ASP A 237 -5.83 14.28 40.90
C ASP A 237 -4.59 13.40 41.05
N ALA A 238 -3.41 14.00 41.16
CA ALA A 238 -2.15 13.30 41.36
C ALA A 238 -1.47 13.70 42.67
N PHE A 239 -0.98 12.71 43.39
CA PHE A 239 -0.37 12.83 44.72
C PHE A 239 1.02 12.20 44.73
N ASP A 240 1.87 12.61 45.67
CA ASP A 240 3.11 11.89 45.96
C ASP A 240 2.85 10.63 46.80
N HIS A 241 3.92 9.91 47.17
CA HIS A 241 3.81 8.70 47.99
C HIS A 241 3.26 8.96 49.40
N SER A 242 3.32 10.20 49.89
CA SER A 242 2.83 10.62 51.20
C SER A 242 1.35 11.00 51.17
N GLY A 243 0.76 11.16 49.98
CA GLY A 243 -0.61 11.62 49.80
C GLY A 243 -0.72 13.14 49.66
N THR A 244 0.40 13.86 49.49
CA THR A 244 0.41 15.30 49.26
C THR A 244 0.06 15.61 47.80
N PRO A 245 -0.85 16.56 47.50
CA PRO A 245 -1.18 16.93 46.13
C PRO A 245 0.03 17.45 45.33
N VAL A 246 0.17 16.97 44.11
CA VAL A 246 1.25 17.31 43.17
C VAL A 246 0.70 17.99 41.92
N TYR A 247 -0.36 17.47 41.33
CA TYR A 247 -0.93 17.95 40.06
C TYR A 247 -2.42 17.68 40.02
N SER A 248 -3.21 18.61 39.48
CA SER A 248 -4.66 18.42 39.31
C SER A 248 -5.17 18.98 37.99
N ILE A 249 -6.22 18.33 37.47
CA ILE A 249 -7.04 18.73 36.33
C ILE A 249 -8.49 18.65 36.78
N GLY A 250 -9.18 19.79 36.85
CA GLY A 250 -10.60 19.80 37.23
C GLY A 250 -11.50 19.15 36.18
N SER A 251 -11.24 19.37 34.89
CA SER A 251 -11.92 18.66 33.80
C SER A 251 -11.09 18.66 32.52
N LEU A 252 -10.98 17.48 31.91
CA LEU A 252 -10.37 17.21 30.62
C LEU A 252 -11.43 16.73 29.64
N VAL A 253 -11.59 17.46 28.54
CA VAL A 253 -12.45 17.06 27.42
C VAL A 253 -11.60 16.33 26.39
N LEU A 254 -12.00 15.10 26.08
CA LEU A 254 -11.39 14.26 25.06
C LEU A 254 -12.25 14.28 23.79
N ARG A 255 -11.64 14.22 22.62
CA ARG A 255 -12.35 14.14 21.33
C ARG A 255 -11.83 13.00 20.47
N ALA A 256 -12.75 12.30 19.82
CA ALA A 256 -12.41 11.37 18.75
C ALA A 256 -11.80 12.16 17.57
N THR A 257 -10.60 11.77 17.15
CA THR A 257 -9.90 12.42 16.04
C THR A 257 -9.71 11.43 14.90
N ALA A 258 -10.11 11.80 13.69
CA ALA A 258 -9.81 11.03 12.50
C ALA A 258 -8.32 11.19 12.13
N SER A 259 -7.68 10.10 11.68
CA SER A 259 -6.23 10.01 11.46
C SER A 259 -5.66 11.01 10.45
N ASP A 260 -6.53 11.63 9.64
CA ASP A 260 -6.24 12.64 8.63
C ASP A 260 -5.95 14.04 9.22
N GLN A 261 -6.51 14.39 10.38
CA GLN A 261 -6.30 15.71 11.00
C GLN A 261 -4.94 15.89 11.70
N ILE A 262 -4.24 14.78 11.96
CA ILE A 262 -3.00 14.73 12.75
C ILE A 262 -1.75 14.89 11.87
N ALA A 263 -1.84 14.50 10.59
CA ALA A 263 -0.71 14.43 9.67
C ALA A 263 -0.30 15.80 9.12
N GLY A 264 0.35 16.62 9.96
CA GLY A 264 1.05 17.82 9.50
C GLY A 264 2.26 17.47 8.63
N GLY A 265 2.05 17.35 7.32
CA GLY A 265 3.01 17.59 6.23
C GLY A 265 4.35 16.84 6.15
N GLY A 266 4.74 16.03 7.13
CA GLY A 266 5.98 15.23 7.13
C GLY A 266 5.84 13.90 6.37
N GLN A 267 4.70 13.21 6.50
CA GLN A 267 4.44 11.90 5.88
C GLN A 267 4.22 11.91 4.35
N LEU A 268 4.01 13.08 3.73
CA LEU A 268 3.67 13.13 2.30
C LEU A 268 4.84 12.80 1.37
N ASN A 269 6.07 13.11 1.78
CA ASN A 269 7.25 12.81 0.97
C ASN A 269 7.41 11.30 0.75
N ASP A 270 6.89 10.49 1.69
CA ASP A 270 6.89 9.04 1.61
C ASP A 270 5.83 8.43 0.71
N ALA A 271 5.00 9.26 0.07
CA ALA A 271 3.96 8.84 -0.88
C ALA A 271 4.30 9.12 -2.36
N ARG A 272 5.52 9.61 -2.65
CA ARG A 272 6.02 9.88 -4.01
C ARG A 272 7.09 8.87 -4.41
N PHE A 273 6.83 8.17 -5.51
CA PHE A 273 7.72 7.14 -6.02
C PHE A 273 7.94 7.24 -7.52
N ARG A 274 9.00 6.59 -7.98
CA ARG A 274 9.28 6.35 -9.40
C ARG A 274 9.69 4.90 -9.62
N VAL A 275 9.56 4.43 -10.86
CA VAL A 275 10.16 3.16 -11.28
C VAL A 275 11.61 3.42 -11.65
N GLU A 276 12.53 2.79 -10.94
CA GLU A 276 13.95 2.74 -11.25
C GLU A 276 14.28 1.40 -11.88
N TRP A 277 15.18 1.42 -12.86
CA TRP A 277 15.67 0.22 -13.53
C TRP A 277 17.04 -0.14 -12.99
N THR A 278 17.09 -1.21 -12.20
CA THR A 278 18.32 -1.71 -11.56
C THR A 278 18.95 -2.78 -12.44
N GLU A 279 20.25 -2.70 -12.67
CA GLU A 279 20.99 -3.72 -13.42
C GLU A 279 20.92 -5.09 -12.72
N LEU A 280 20.68 -6.15 -13.50
CA LEU A 280 20.60 -7.51 -13.01
C LEU A 280 21.95 -8.22 -13.25
N ASP A 281 22.61 -8.63 -12.16
CA ASP A 281 23.83 -9.43 -12.23
C ASP A 281 23.51 -10.84 -12.77
N ARG A 282 24.00 -11.14 -13.98
CA ARG A 282 23.71 -12.37 -14.74
C ARG A 282 24.35 -13.64 -14.14
N SER A 283 25.08 -13.55 -13.03
CA SER A 283 25.95 -14.63 -12.54
C SER A 283 25.29 -15.76 -11.73
N THR A 284 23.97 -15.75 -11.47
CA THR A 284 23.37 -16.64 -10.44
C THR A 284 22.08 -17.39 -10.80
N ALA A 285 21.81 -17.74 -12.05
CA ALA A 285 20.61 -18.51 -12.40
C ALA A 285 20.92 -19.95 -12.85
N ASP A 286 20.70 -20.92 -11.97
CA ASP A 286 20.84 -22.36 -12.25
C ASP A 286 19.60 -22.97 -12.93
N GLU A 287 18.43 -22.32 -12.84
CA GLU A 287 17.18 -22.78 -13.47
C GLU A 287 16.95 -22.08 -14.81
N VAL A 288 16.66 -22.86 -15.86
CA VAL A 288 16.33 -22.37 -17.20
C VAL A 288 14.86 -22.65 -17.47
N HIS A 289 14.05 -21.60 -17.64
CA HIS A 289 12.64 -21.76 -17.99
C HIS A 289 12.45 -21.87 -19.51
N HIS A 290 11.51 -22.72 -19.94
CA HIS A 290 11.10 -22.76 -21.34
C HIS A 290 10.29 -21.49 -21.68
N VAL A 291 10.62 -20.82 -22.79
CA VAL A 291 9.94 -19.57 -23.18
C VAL A 291 9.51 -19.57 -24.65
N GLU A 292 8.36 -18.97 -24.95
CA GLU A 292 7.88 -18.66 -26.30
C GLU A 292 7.75 -17.14 -26.45
N VAL A 293 8.13 -16.55 -27.59
CA VAL A 293 8.14 -15.09 -27.76
C VAL A 293 7.00 -14.61 -28.65
N LEU A 294 6.23 -13.65 -28.13
CA LEU A 294 5.34 -12.78 -28.88
C LEU A 294 6.07 -11.47 -29.20
N ASP A 295 6.44 -11.28 -30.46
CA ASP A 295 7.09 -10.06 -30.94
C ASP A 295 6.05 -8.98 -31.33
N LEU A 296 6.04 -7.88 -30.58
CA LEU A 296 5.21 -6.70 -30.81
C LEU A 296 6.04 -5.46 -31.21
N THR A 297 7.28 -5.64 -31.66
CA THR A 297 8.20 -4.56 -32.05
C THR A 297 7.98 -4.00 -33.47
N GLY A 298 6.91 -4.44 -34.14
CA GLY A 298 6.58 -4.10 -35.53
C GLY A 298 6.42 -2.59 -35.80
N PRO A 299 6.53 -2.17 -37.08
CA PRO A 299 6.66 -0.76 -37.48
C PRO A 299 5.40 0.09 -37.21
N ALA A 300 5.64 1.38 -36.94
CA ALA A 300 4.67 2.37 -36.44
C ALA A 300 3.84 3.10 -37.52
N GLY A 301 3.35 2.40 -38.55
CA GLY A 301 2.63 3.04 -39.67
C GLY A 301 1.27 3.69 -39.34
N GLU A 302 0.77 3.49 -38.11
CA GLU A 302 -0.52 3.99 -37.62
C GLU A 302 -0.34 5.02 -36.50
N THR A 303 -1.40 5.78 -36.19
CA THR A 303 -1.38 6.69 -35.04
C THR A 303 -1.21 5.90 -33.73
N PRO A 304 -0.54 6.46 -32.70
CA PRO A 304 -0.35 5.74 -31.44
C PRO A 304 -1.62 5.19 -30.80
N PRO A 305 -2.79 5.87 -30.81
CA PRO A 305 -4.04 5.28 -30.32
C PRO A 305 -4.54 4.06 -31.11
N ALA A 306 -4.40 4.06 -32.43
CA ALA A 306 -4.79 2.92 -33.27
C ALA A 306 -3.85 1.74 -33.04
N ARG A 307 -2.55 2.01 -33.03
CA ARG A 307 -1.52 1.01 -32.72
C ARG A 307 -1.65 0.45 -31.30
N ALA A 308 -2.01 1.25 -30.31
CA ALA A 308 -2.26 0.78 -28.95
C ALA A 308 -3.38 -0.28 -28.91
N ARG A 309 -4.46 -0.07 -29.68
CA ARG A 309 -5.57 -1.05 -29.79
C ARG A 309 -5.13 -2.32 -30.50
N ASP A 310 -4.39 -2.21 -31.62
CA ASP A 310 -3.88 -3.38 -32.34
C ASP A 310 -2.95 -4.22 -31.45
N LEU A 311 -1.94 -3.58 -30.85
CA LEU A 311 -0.97 -4.27 -30.01
C LEU A 311 -1.61 -4.88 -28.75
N ALA A 312 -2.52 -4.16 -28.09
CA ALA A 312 -3.25 -4.69 -26.94
C ALA A 312 -4.15 -5.87 -27.33
N SER A 313 -4.80 -5.83 -28.50
CA SER A 313 -5.63 -6.93 -28.99
C SER A 313 -4.80 -8.17 -29.32
N ARG A 314 -3.67 -7.99 -30.02
CA ARG A 314 -2.73 -9.09 -30.32
C ARG A 314 -2.12 -9.70 -29.06
N ALA A 315 -1.75 -8.87 -28.09
CA ALA A 315 -1.27 -9.33 -26.78
C ALA A 315 -2.35 -10.11 -26.05
N LEU A 316 -3.59 -9.60 -26.03
CA LEU A 316 -4.73 -10.24 -25.39
C LEU A 316 -5.02 -11.62 -26.00
N ASP A 317 -5.13 -11.71 -27.32
CA ASP A 317 -5.39 -12.97 -28.04
C ASP A 317 -4.28 -14.00 -27.78
N ALA A 318 -3.03 -13.58 -27.80
CA ALA A 318 -1.89 -14.44 -27.51
C ALA A 318 -1.89 -14.93 -26.05
N MET A 319 -2.21 -14.06 -25.09
CA MET A 319 -2.31 -14.44 -23.67
C MET A 319 -3.47 -15.40 -23.41
N ILE A 320 -4.65 -15.15 -24.00
CA ILE A 320 -5.82 -16.03 -23.87
C ILE A 320 -5.51 -17.39 -24.50
N SER A 321 -4.93 -17.41 -25.70
CA SER A 321 -4.47 -18.64 -26.35
C SER A 321 -3.47 -19.39 -25.48
N TRP A 322 -2.47 -18.70 -24.94
CA TRP A 322 -1.45 -19.28 -24.06
C TRP A 322 -2.04 -19.91 -22.80
N LEU A 323 -2.99 -19.23 -22.14
CA LEU A 323 -3.65 -19.74 -20.94
C LEU A 323 -4.54 -20.95 -21.20
N SER A 324 -5.00 -21.14 -22.45
CA SER A 324 -5.81 -22.28 -22.88
C SER A 324 -5.00 -23.54 -23.24
N ARG A 325 -3.67 -23.43 -23.39
CA ARG A 325 -2.81 -24.57 -23.76
C ARG A 325 -2.54 -25.44 -22.53
N ASP A 326 -2.55 -26.75 -22.74
CA ASP A 326 -2.01 -27.75 -21.80
C ASP A 326 -0.47 -27.79 -21.96
N THR A 327 0.19 -26.69 -21.58
CA THR A 327 1.65 -26.57 -21.62
C THR A 327 2.26 -27.24 -20.40
N ALA A 328 3.40 -27.93 -20.57
CA ALA A 328 4.20 -28.41 -19.45
C ALA A 328 4.37 -27.31 -18.38
N ASP A 329 4.33 -27.73 -17.12
CA ASP A 329 4.21 -26.90 -15.91
C ASP A 329 5.29 -25.80 -15.72
N GLU A 330 6.15 -25.49 -16.69
CA GLU A 330 7.25 -24.53 -16.57
C GLU A 330 7.37 -23.51 -17.72
N ALA A 331 6.56 -23.63 -18.79
CA ALA A 331 6.68 -22.72 -19.93
C ALA A 331 6.12 -21.32 -19.63
N ARG A 332 6.75 -20.27 -20.17
CA ARG A 332 6.29 -18.85 -20.07
C ARG A 332 6.16 -18.19 -21.44
N LEU A 333 5.19 -17.28 -21.59
CA LEU A 333 5.07 -16.43 -22.76
C LEU A 333 5.82 -15.12 -22.53
N VAL A 334 6.79 -14.82 -23.37
CA VAL A 334 7.54 -13.56 -23.41
C VAL A 334 6.82 -12.59 -24.34
N VAL A 335 6.38 -11.46 -23.81
CA VAL A 335 5.81 -10.35 -24.59
C VAL A 335 6.89 -9.31 -24.80
N MET A 336 7.36 -9.17 -26.04
CA MET A 336 8.46 -8.29 -26.41
C MET A 336 7.95 -6.98 -27.03
N THR A 337 8.34 -5.84 -26.47
CA THR A 337 8.02 -4.49 -26.96
C THR A 337 9.29 -3.68 -27.23
N ARG A 338 9.15 -2.51 -27.86
CA ARG A 338 10.25 -1.58 -28.11
C ARG A 338 9.97 -0.22 -27.50
N ASP A 339 10.96 0.31 -26.77
CA ASP A 339 10.99 1.64 -26.16
C ASP A 339 9.68 2.08 -25.48
N ALA A 340 9.09 1.22 -24.65
CA ALA A 340 7.81 1.46 -23.99
C ALA A 340 7.77 2.74 -23.11
N GLU A 341 8.93 3.30 -22.72
CA GLU A 341 9.01 4.58 -22.02
C GLU A 341 8.66 5.79 -22.90
N ARG A 342 8.85 5.67 -24.22
CA ARG A 342 8.64 6.75 -25.20
C ARG A 342 7.66 6.38 -26.31
N ASP A 343 7.19 5.14 -26.34
CA ASP A 343 6.17 4.63 -27.24
C ASP A 343 4.87 4.37 -26.46
N PRO A 344 3.88 5.28 -26.53
CA PRO A 344 2.61 5.13 -25.81
C PRO A 344 1.87 3.83 -26.14
N ALA A 345 1.98 3.33 -27.38
CA ALA A 345 1.31 2.09 -27.79
C ALA A 345 1.97 0.86 -27.15
N ALA A 346 3.30 0.84 -27.09
CA ALA A 346 4.03 -0.21 -26.36
C ALA A 346 3.75 -0.14 -24.85
N ALA A 347 3.68 1.08 -24.28
CA ALA A 347 3.32 1.27 -22.87
C ALA A 347 1.94 0.69 -22.54
N ALA A 348 0.95 0.81 -23.44
CA ALA A 348 -0.37 0.21 -23.25
C ALA A 348 -0.31 -1.32 -23.09
N VAL A 349 0.55 -1.99 -23.87
CA VAL A 349 0.78 -3.44 -23.73
C VAL A 349 1.35 -3.77 -22.36
N TRP A 350 2.30 -2.97 -21.86
CA TRP A 350 2.87 -3.17 -20.52
C TRP A 350 1.81 -3.11 -19.43
N GLY A 351 0.91 -2.12 -19.47
CA GLY A 351 -0.20 -2.03 -18.52
C GLY A 351 -1.11 -3.27 -18.55
N LEU A 352 -1.48 -3.73 -19.75
CA LEU A 352 -2.31 -4.92 -19.94
C LEU A 352 -1.64 -6.19 -19.36
N VAL A 353 -0.38 -6.43 -19.72
CA VAL A 353 0.33 -7.64 -19.32
C VAL A 353 0.69 -7.62 -17.83
N ARG A 354 0.95 -6.45 -17.22
CA ARG A 354 1.11 -6.33 -15.76
C ARG A 354 -0.12 -6.80 -15.00
N SER A 355 -1.32 -6.42 -15.45
CA SER A 355 -2.57 -6.96 -14.88
C SER A 355 -2.70 -8.47 -15.13
N ALA A 356 -2.31 -8.97 -16.31
CA ALA A 356 -2.27 -10.40 -16.60
C ALA A 356 -1.29 -11.18 -15.70
N GLN A 357 -0.17 -10.57 -15.31
CA GLN A 357 0.80 -11.15 -14.35
C GLN A 357 0.22 -11.23 -12.94
N MET A 358 -0.55 -10.22 -12.51
CA MET A 358 -1.27 -10.24 -11.22
C MET A 358 -2.37 -11.31 -11.21
N GLU A 359 -3.04 -11.49 -12.34
CA GLU A 359 -4.02 -12.55 -12.51
C GLU A 359 -3.39 -13.92 -12.65
N ASN A 360 -2.27 -14.09 -13.34
CA ASN A 360 -1.65 -15.39 -13.62
C ASN A 360 -0.14 -15.33 -13.35
N PRO A 361 0.27 -15.44 -12.07
CA PRO A 361 1.67 -15.36 -11.68
C PRO A 361 2.55 -16.37 -12.43
N ASP A 362 3.79 -15.97 -12.75
CA ASP A 362 4.80 -16.78 -13.41
C ASP A 362 4.45 -17.33 -14.81
N ARG A 363 3.35 -16.87 -15.45
CA ARG A 363 2.96 -17.28 -16.81
C ARG A 363 3.47 -16.37 -17.94
N PHE A 364 3.75 -15.11 -17.63
CA PHE A 364 4.11 -14.07 -18.61
C PHE A 364 5.38 -13.31 -18.19
N VAL A 365 6.24 -13.02 -19.16
CA VAL A 365 7.43 -12.17 -18.98
C VAL A 365 7.35 -10.99 -19.94
N LEU A 366 7.49 -9.77 -19.44
CA LEU A 366 7.60 -8.56 -20.27
C LEU A 366 9.07 -8.27 -20.56
N VAL A 367 9.39 -8.00 -21.82
CA VAL A 367 10.74 -7.57 -22.23
C VAL A 367 10.62 -6.34 -23.12
N ASP A 368 11.28 -5.25 -22.73
CA ASP A 368 11.40 -4.06 -23.58
C ASP A 368 12.82 -3.92 -24.11
N VAL A 369 12.96 -3.67 -25.42
CA VAL A 369 14.23 -3.60 -26.15
C VAL A 369 14.44 -2.23 -26.82
N ASP A 370 15.68 -1.86 -27.17
CA ASP A 370 15.95 -0.69 -28.03
C ASP A 370 15.97 -1.02 -29.52
N GLY A 371 16.12 -2.31 -29.88
CA GLY A 371 16.10 -2.80 -31.25
C GLY A 371 17.47 -3.16 -31.82
N GLY A 372 18.54 -3.07 -31.03
CA GLY A 372 19.86 -3.60 -31.38
C GLY A 372 20.04 -5.10 -31.09
N GLU A 373 19.13 -5.70 -30.32
CA GLU A 373 19.30 -7.01 -29.73
C GLU A 373 18.81 -8.16 -30.64
N SER A 374 19.50 -9.30 -30.58
CA SER A 374 19.03 -10.53 -31.24
C SER A 374 17.91 -11.19 -30.44
N LEU A 375 16.99 -11.87 -31.14
CA LEU A 375 15.92 -12.65 -30.50
C LEU A 375 16.48 -13.72 -29.54
N GLU A 376 17.64 -14.30 -29.86
CA GLU A 376 18.33 -15.28 -29.01
C GLU A 376 18.78 -14.67 -27.67
N ALA A 377 19.29 -13.44 -27.68
CA ALA A 377 19.69 -12.73 -26.47
C ALA A 377 18.48 -12.40 -25.57
N VAL A 378 17.36 -12.02 -26.17
CA VAL A 378 16.08 -11.78 -25.48
C VAL A 378 15.59 -13.06 -24.81
N VAL A 379 15.50 -14.16 -25.57
CA VAL A 379 15.08 -15.49 -25.07
C VAL A 379 15.97 -15.94 -23.92
N THR A 380 17.28 -15.82 -24.08
CA THR A 380 18.25 -16.22 -23.05
C THR A 380 18.08 -15.42 -21.76
N SER A 381 17.90 -14.10 -21.87
CA SER A 381 17.72 -13.22 -20.70
C SER A 381 16.39 -13.50 -19.98
N ALA A 382 15.31 -13.69 -20.75
CA ALA A 382 14.00 -14.03 -20.20
C ALA A 382 13.97 -15.40 -19.51
N ALA A 383 14.61 -16.41 -20.11
CA ALA A 383 14.65 -17.78 -19.58
C ALA A 383 15.44 -17.90 -18.27
N ARG A 384 16.47 -17.06 -18.07
CA ARG A 384 17.41 -17.16 -16.94
C ARG A 384 17.17 -16.15 -15.82
N SER A 385 16.52 -15.01 -16.08
CA SER A 385 16.43 -13.95 -15.06
C SER A 385 15.60 -14.32 -13.83
N GLY A 386 14.59 -15.19 -13.98
CA GLY A 386 13.59 -15.44 -12.93
C GLY A 386 12.70 -14.22 -12.63
N GLU A 387 12.77 -13.16 -13.44
CA GLU A 387 12.09 -11.89 -13.23
C GLU A 387 10.92 -11.74 -14.23
N PRO A 388 9.78 -11.18 -13.81
CA PRO A 388 8.61 -11.04 -14.66
C PRO A 388 8.72 -9.89 -15.67
N GLN A 389 9.64 -8.95 -15.47
CA GLN A 389 9.77 -7.74 -16.28
C GLN A 389 11.25 -7.40 -16.46
N LEU A 390 11.67 -7.21 -17.72
CA LEU A 390 13.04 -6.92 -18.12
C LEU A 390 13.09 -5.73 -19.07
N ARG A 391 14.17 -4.97 -18.99
CA ARG A 391 14.57 -4.01 -20.01
C ARG A 391 15.98 -4.33 -20.45
N ILE A 392 16.15 -4.50 -21.76
CA ILE A 392 17.43 -4.77 -22.39
C ILE A 392 17.79 -3.54 -23.22
N ARG A 393 18.99 -3.02 -22.99
CA ARG A 393 19.58 -1.88 -23.72
C ARG A 393 21.07 -2.12 -23.82
N ASP A 394 21.65 -2.02 -25.02
CA ASP A 394 23.09 -2.24 -25.23
C ASP A 394 23.62 -3.52 -24.52
N ASP A 395 22.89 -4.64 -24.62
CA ASP A 395 23.12 -5.92 -23.92
C ASP A 395 23.08 -5.91 -22.38
N VAL A 396 22.78 -4.77 -21.75
CA VAL A 396 22.56 -4.63 -20.30
C VAL A 396 21.13 -5.00 -19.97
N VAL A 397 20.94 -5.95 -19.05
CA VAL A 397 19.63 -6.35 -18.54
C VAL A 397 19.36 -5.64 -17.24
N SER A 398 18.24 -4.93 -17.18
CA SER A 398 17.76 -4.25 -15.99
C SER A 398 16.33 -4.66 -15.64
N VAL A 399 15.98 -4.53 -14.37
CA VAL A 399 14.67 -4.91 -13.80
C VAL A 399 14.03 -3.71 -13.12
N PRO A 400 12.69 -3.57 -13.16
CA PRO A 400 12.03 -2.43 -12.57
C PRO A 400 11.88 -2.62 -11.05
N ARG A 401 12.13 -1.54 -10.31
CA ARG A 401 11.95 -1.43 -8.85
C ARG A 401 11.28 -0.11 -8.53
N LEU A 402 10.32 -0.12 -7.61
CA LEU A 402 9.76 1.11 -7.07
C LEU A 402 10.76 1.70 -6.07
N ALA A 403 11.09 2.97 -6.27
CA ALA A 403 12.00 3.73 -5.41
C ALA A 403 11.34 5.03 -4.96
N ARG A 404 11.69 5.48 -3.75
CA ARG A 404 11.25 6.78 -3.22
C ARG A 404 11.86 7.90 -4.06
N MET A 405 11.06 8.91 -4.37
CA MET A 405 11.61 10.13 -4.94
C MET A 405 12.24 10.99 -3.83
N PRO A 406 13.39 11.64 -4.09
CA PRO A 406 13.95 12.62 -3.17
C PRO A 406 12.96 13.75 -2.85
N SER A 407 13.10 14.30 -1.66
CA SER A 407 12.33 15.45 -1.19
C SER A 407 12.83 16.75 -1.84
N ASP A 408 12.41 17.00 -3.08
CA ASP A 408 12.78 18.21 -3.84
C ASP A 408 11.89 19.42 -3.49
N GLY A 409 11.63 19.64 -2.20
CA GLY A 409 10.71 20.67 -1.70
C GLY A 409 11.15 22.12 -1.97
N SER A 410 12.36 22.34 -2.49
CA SER A 410 12.95 23.66 -2.73
C SER A 410 12.74 24.20 -4.15
N ASN A 411 12.40 23.36 -5.14
CA ASN A 411 12.14 23.85 -6.49
C ASN A 411 10.84 24.67 -6.51
N PRO A 412 10.82 25.88 -7.09
CA PRO A 412 9.58 26.64 -7.22
C PRO A 412 8.58 25.88 -8.09
N LEU A 413 7.29 26.07 -7.82
CA LEU A 413 6.26 25.61 -8.75
C LEU A 413 6.47 26.33 -10.09
N PRO A 414 6.16 25.66 -11.23
CA PRO A 414 5.97 26.40 -12.47
C PRO A 414 4.89 27.47 -12.25
N GLU A 415 5.11 28.65 -12.82
CA GLU A 415 4.16 29.76 -12.71
C GLU A 415 2.90 29.42 -13.52
N LEU A 416 1.88 28.91 -12.84
CA LEU A 416 0.60 28.56 -13.46
C LEU A 416 -0.28 29.82 -13.54
N THR A 417 -0.32 30.41 -14.73
CA THR A 417 -1.09 31.63 -15.06
C THR A 417 -1.99 31.37 -16.27
N GLY A 418 -2.77 32.38 -16.68
CA GLY A 418 -3.60 32.32 -17.88
C GLY A 418 -4.86 31.46 -17.70
N THR A 419 -5.16 30.62 -18.69
CA THR A 419 -6.33 29.71 -18.69
C THR A 419 -5.92 28.25 -18.49
N ALA A 420 -6.65 27.55 -17.60
CA ALA A 420 -6.54 26.11 -17.43
C ALA A 420 -7.69 25.36 -18.12
N LEU A 421 -7.36 24.30 -18.85
CA LEU A 421 -8.30 23.35 -19.45
C LEU A 421 -8.30 22.05 -18.65
N ILE A 422 -9.42 21.68 -18.04
CA ILE A 422 -9.54 20.46 -17.23
C ILE A 422 -10.56 19.53 -17.89
N THR A 423 -10.08 18.46 -18.52
CA THR A 423 -10.94 17.42 -19.11
C THR A 423 -11.32 16.37 -18.06
N GLY A 424 -12.55 15.87 -18.11
CA GLY A 424 -13.13 15.17 -16.96
C GLY A 424 -13.38 16.12 -15.78
N GLY A 425 -13.36 17.44 -16.02
CA GLY A 425 -13.39 18.49 -15.00
C GLY A 425 -14.65 18.52 -14.14
N THR A 426 -15.72 17.86 -14.60
CA THR A 426 -16.97 17.73 -13.84
C THR A 426 -17.06 16.46 -13.00
N GLY A 427 -16.09 15.55 -13.09
CA GLY A 427 -15.98 14.39 -12.19
C GLY A 427 -15.30 14.76 -10.88
N THR A 428 -15.38 13.91 -9.86
CA THR A 428 -14.94 14.25 -8.49
C THR A 428 -13.50 14.78 -8.42
N LEU A 429 -12.52 14.06 -8.99
CA LEU A 429 -11.12 14.53 -9.00
C LEU A 429 -10.92 15.78 -9.86
N GLY A 430 -11.67 15.91 -10.97
CA GLY A 430 -11.64 17.10 -11.80
C GLY A 430 -12.09 18.36 -11.05
N GLN A 431 -13.15 18.25 -10.25
CA GLN A 431 -13.65 19.34 -9.41
C GLN A 431 -12.67 19.67 -8.27
N VAL A 432 -12.07 18.67 -7.63
CA VAL A 432 -11.04 18.85 -6.59
C VAL A 432 -9.85 19.64 -7.16
N VAL A 433 -9.34 19.23 -8.32
CA VAL A 433 -8.21 19.92 -8.97
C VAL A 433 -8.60 21.31 -9.44
N ALA A 434 -9.83 21.51 -9.92
CA ALA A 434 -10.32 22.84 -10.29
C ALA A 434 -10.29 23.81 -9.09
N ARG A 435 -10.77 23.37 -7.91
CA ARG A 435 -10.69 24.16 -6.66
C ARG A 435 -9.25 24.44 -6.27
N HIS A 436 -8.41 23.41 -6.30
CA HIS A 436 -7.01 23.53 -5.92
C HIS A 436 -6.26 24.52 -6.83
N VAL A 437 -6.39 24.38 -8.14
CA VAL A 437 -5.75 25.28 -9.11
C VAL A 437 -6.27 26.71 -8.96
N ALA A 438 -7.58 26.90 -8.78
CA ALA A 438 -8.17 28.23 -8.59
C ALA A 438 -7.67 28.94 -7.31
N THR A 439 -7.36 28.19 -6.25
CA THR A 439 -7.02 28.76 -4.93
C THR A 439 -5.52 28.88 -4.68
N THR A 440 -4.68 28.11 -5.39
CA THR A 440 -3.23 28.04 -5.14
C THR A 440 -2.36 28.59 -6.27
N THR A 441 -2.98 29.02 -7.38
CA THR A 441 -2.28 29.52 -8.57
C THR A 441 -2.85 30.85 -9.05
N ASP A 442 -2.20 31.47 -10.03
CA ASP A 442 -2.63 32.74 -10.64
C ASP A 442 -3.52 32.56 -11.88
N VAL A 443 -4.01 31.34 -12.14
CA VAL A 443 -4.99 31.06 -13.18
C VAL A 443 -6.25 31.92 -12.97
N LYS A 444 -6.69 32.61 -14.02
CA LYS A 444 -7.88 33.50 -13.95
C LYS A 444 -9.12 32.90 -14.60
N ARG A 445 -8.94 31.85 -15.39
CA ARG A 445 -10.03 31.19 -16.11
C ARG A 445 -9.83 29.67 -16.12
N ILE A 446 -10.87 28.92 -15.83
CA ILE A 446 -10.87 27.45 -15.88
C ILE A 446 -11.97 26.98 -16.82
N VAL A 447 -11.60 26.22 -17.86
CA VAL A 447 -12.54 25.58 -18.77
C VAL A 447 -12.71 24.11 -18.35
N LEU A 448 -13.88 23.78 -17.81
CA LEU A 448 -14.22 22.43 -17.37
C LEU A 448 -14.88 21.67 -18.51
N VAL A 449 -14.21 20.66 -19.04
CA VAL A 449 -14.72 19.90 -20.19
C VAL A 449 -15.19 18.52 -19.77
N SER A 450 -16.44 18.20 -20.08
CA SER A 450 -16.98 16.85 -19.96
C SER A 450 -18.15 16.65 -20.92
N ARG A 451 -18.60 15.40 -21.11
CA ARG A 451 -19.79 15.11 -21.93
C ARG A 451 -21.06 15.79 -21.42
N ARG A 452 -21.18 15.95 -20.09
CA ARG A 452 -22.34 16.56 -19.42
C ARG A 452 -22.23 18.10 -19.36
N GLY A 453 -21.02 18.66 -19.40
CA GLY A 453 -20.81 20.11 -19.30
C GLY A 453 -21.48 20.70 -18.05
N ALA A 454 -22.24 21.78 -18.22
CA ALA A 454 -22.95 22.49 -17.15
C ALA A 454 -24.03 21.63 -16.45
N ASP A 455 -24.54 20.58 -17.12
CA ASP A 455 -25.58 19.71 -16.57
C ASP A 455 -25.04 18.63 -15.61
N ALA A 456 -23.72 18.61 -15.36
CA ALA A 456 -23.13 17.66 -14.42
C ALA A 456 -23.42 18.05 -12.95
N PRO A 457 -23.65 17.06 -12.06
CA PRO A 457 -23.88 17.32 -10.64
C PRO A 457 -22.75 18.11 -9.98
N GLY A 458 -23.11 19.09 -9.15
CA GLY A 458 -22.17 19.93 -8.39
C GLY A 458 -21.43 21.01 -9.20
N VAL A 459 -21.57 21.05 -10.54
CA VAL A 459 -20.86 22.05 -11.37
C VAL A 459 -21.39 23.46 -11.16
N ALA A 460 -22.70 23.65 -11.02
CA ALA A 460 -23.27 24.98 -10.79
C ALA A 460 -22.76 25.60 -9.47
N ASP A 461 -22.67 24.79 -8.42
CA ASP A 461 -22.14 25.21 -7.12
C ASP A 461 -20.64 25.52 -7.21
N LEU A 462 -19.87 24.67 -7.91
CA LEU A 462 -18.43 24.90 -8.15
C LEU A 462 -18.18 26.19 -8.95
N VAL A 463 -19.00 26.49 -9.96
CA VAL A 463 -18.88 27.72 -10.75
C VAL A 463 -19.12 28.94 -9.86
N ALA A 464 -20.18 28.93 -9.05
CA ALA A 464 -20.46 30.02 -8.12
C ALA A 464 -19.35 30.19 -7.07
N GLU A 465 -18.89 29.08 -6.48
CA GLU A 465 -17.80 29.04 -5.50
C GLU A 465 -16.52 29.69 -6.06
N LEU A 466 -16.10 29.32 -7.27
CA LEU A 466 -14.84 29.82 -7.84
C LEU A 466 -14.95 31.23 -8.42
N ASP A 467 -16.14 31.65 -8.87
CA ASP A 467 -16.38 33.03 -9.30
C ASP A 467 -16.26 34.01 -8.11
N GLU A 468 -16.73 33.62 -6.91
CA GLU A 468 -16.51 34.38 -5.66
C GLU A 468 -15.02 34.55 -5.32
N HIS A 469 -14.17 33.61 -5.75
CA HIS A 469 -12.72 33.67 -5.58
C HIS A 469 -12.01 34.41 -6.74
N GLY A 470 -12.76 35.00 -7.67
CA GLY A 470 -12.23 35.79 -8.78
C GLY A 470 -11.68 34.95 -9.93
N VAL A 471 -12.09 33.69 -10.05
CA VAL A 471 -11.72 32.78 -11.15
C VAL A 471 -12.95 32.46 -11.99
N THR A 472 -12.94 32.84 -13.26
CA THR A 472 -14.05 32.56 -14.17
C THR A 472 -14.04 31.08 -14.59
N VAL A 473 -15.16 30.38 -14.38
CA VAL A 473 -15.28 28.96 -14.74
C VAL A 473 -16.27 28.76 -15.87
N ASP A 474 -15.80 28.15 -16.96
CA ASP A 474 -16.62 27.83 -18.14
C ASP A 474 -16.82 26.32 -18.26
N PRO A 475 -17.99 25.79 -17.87
CA PRO A 475 -18.33 24.40 -18.13
C PRO A 475 -18.73 24.21 -19.60
N VAL A 476 -18.01 23.34 -20.31
CA VAL A 476 -18.19 23.06 -21.74
C VAL A 476 -18.57 21.59 -21.94
N ALA A 477 -19.72 21.36 -22.58
CA ALA A 477 -20.15 20.04 -23.01
C ALA A 477 -19.36 19.60 -24.26
N CYS A 478 -18.46 18.64 -24.12
CA CYS A 478 -17.67 18.08 -25.22
C CYS A 478 -17.23 16.65 -24.90
N ASP A 479 -17.36 15.74 -25.88
CA ASP A 479 -16.64 14.46 -25.84
C ASP A 479 -15.21 14.70 -26.26
N VAL A 480 -14.26 14.48 -25.34
CA VAL A 480 -12.83 14.69 -25.59
C VAL A 480 -12.22 13.63 -26.52
N ALA A 481 -12.92 12.52 -26.75
CA ALA A 481 -12.57 11.55 -27.78
C ALA A 481 -12.97 12.03 -29.20
N ASP A 482 -13.81 13.05 -29.34
CA ASP A 482 -14.08 13.69 -30.63
C ASP A 482 -13.04 14.79 -30.89
N ARG A 483 -12.09 14.49 -31.81
CA ARG A 483 -11.01 15.40 -32.16
C ARG A 483 -11.49 16.74 -32.71
N VAL A 484 -12.58 16.76 -33.48
CA VAL A 484 -13.09 17.98 -34.11
C VAL A 484 -13.71 18.87 -33.04
N ALA A 485 -14.57 18.30 -32.19
CA ALA A 485 -15.18 19.04 -31.08
C ALA A 485 -14.11 19.58 -30.11
N LEU A 486 -13.12 18.75 -29.74
CA LEU A 486 -12.05 19.17 -28.84
C LEU A 486 -11.17 20.28 -29.44
N ARG A 487 -10.87 20.21 -30.75
CA ARG A 487 -10.14 21.28 -31.44
C ARG A 487 -10.88 22.60 -31.35
N ASP A 488 -12.20 22.59 -31.53
CA ASP A 488 -13.00 23.82 -31.49
C ASP A 488 -13.00 24.42 -30.06
N VAL A 489 -13.01 23.58 -29.01
CA VAL A 489 -12.82 24.03 -27.62
C VAL A 489 -11.43 24.62 -27.40
N VAL A 490 -10.35 23.92 -27.78
CA VAL A 490 -8.97 24.39 -27.59
C VAL A 490 -8.73 25.70 -28.33
N SER A 491 -9.23 25.82 -29.58
CA SER A 491 -9.06 27.02 -30.41
C SER A 491 -9.81 28.24 -29.87
N ALA A 492 -10.83 28.04 -29.02
CA ALA A 492 -11.56 29.12 -28.37
C ALA A 492 -10.85 29.68 -27.12
N ILE A 493 -9.70 29.11 -26.72
CA ILE A 493 -8.93 29.50 -25.54
C ILE A 493 -7.62 30.17 -25.96
N PRO A 494 -7.57 31.52 -26.08
CA PRO A 494 -6.41 32.22 -26.63
C PRO A 494 -5.16 32.21 -25.74
N ASP A 495 -5.31 32.00 -24.43
CA ASP A 495 -4.21 31.98 -23.44
C ASP A 495 -4.20 30.67 -22.65
N LEU A 496 -4.27 29.54 -23.37
CA LEU A 496 -4.19 28.22 -22.76
C LEU A 496 -2.77 27.95 -22.29
N LYS A 497 -2.59 27.79 -20.97
CA LYS A 497 -1.28 27.55 -20.34
C LYS A 497 -1.22 26.27 -19.53
N VAL A 498 -2.36 25.77 -19.08
CA VAL A 498 -2.43 24.57 -18.24
C VAL A 498 -3.43 23.59 -18.83
N VAL A 499 -3.01 22.35 -19.04
CA VAL A 499 -3.90 21.24 -19.42
C VAL A 499 -3.87 20.19 -18.32
N VAL A 500 -5.03 19.81 -17.80
CA VAL A 500 -5.21 18.68 -16.89
C VAL A 500 -6.17 17.68 -17.53
N HIS A 501 -5.71 16.45 -17.68
CA HIS A 501 -6.50 15.36 -18.22
C HIS A 501 -6.91 14.37 -17.12
N ALA A 502 -8.14 14.52 -16.64
CA ALA A 502 -8.76 13.68 -15.62
C ALA A 502 -9.97 12.88 -16.12
N ALA A 503 -10.18 12.81 -17.44
CA ALA A 503 -11.22 11.98 -18.02
C ALA A 503 -10.86 10.49 -17.91
N GLY A 504 -11.87 9.67 -17.62
CA GLY A 504 -11.71 8.23 -17.47
C GLY A 504 -13.04 7.51 -17.46
N ALA A 505 -12.98 6.21 -17.74
CA ALA A 505 -14.07 5.26 -17.60
C ALA A 505 -13.50 3.91 -17.16
N LEU A 506 -14.34 3.09 -16.53
CA LEU A 506 -14.03 1.73 -16.11
C LEU A 506 -14.88 0.74 -16.92
N ASP A 507 -14.33 -0.44 -17.17
CA ASP A 507 -15.03 -1.62 -17.71
C ASP A 507 -14.27 -2.86 -17.24
N ASP A 508 -14.25 -3.07 -15.93
CA ASP A 508 -13.38 -4.06 -15.30
C ASP A 508 -13.76 -5.50 -15.72
N GLY A 509 -12.73 -6.32 -15.91
CA GLY A 509 -12.84 -7.71 -16.32
C GLY A 509 -11.49 -8.41 -16.28
N VAL A 510 -11.49 -9.67 -15.86
CA VAL A 510 -10.30 -10.53 -15.91
C VAL A 510 -9.85 -10.73 -17.36
N VAL A 511 -8.56 -10.94 -17.58
CA VAL A 511 -7.93 -11.02 -18.92
C VAL A 511 -8.62 -12.04 -19.82
N SER A 512 -9.05 -13.18 -19.28
CA SER A 512 -9.77 -14.22 -20.04
C SER A 512 -11.17 -13.80 -20.53
N SER A 513 -11.73 -12.73 -19.97
CA SER A 513 -13.05 -12.17 -20.31
C SER A 513 -12.98 -10.87 -21.11
N LEU A 514 -11.78 -10.29 -21.27
CA LEU A 514 -11.59 -9.10 -22.07
C LEU A 514 -11.70 -9.46 -23.55
N THR A 515 -12.19 -8.49 -24.32
CA THR A 515 -12.21 -8.55 -25.79
C THR A 515 -11.76 -7.19 -26.33
N PRO A 516 -11.33 -7.10 -27.60
CA PRO A 516 -11.02 -5.81 -28.22
C PRO A 516 -12.17 -4.79 -28.08
N ALA A 517 -13.43 -5.25 -28.12
CA ALA A 517 -14.60 -4.41 -27.94
C ALA A 517 -14.75 -3.85 -26.50
N ARG A 518 -14.21 -4.53 -25.49
CA ARG A 518 -14.17 -4.06 -24.09
C ARG A 518 -12.94 -3.19 -23.77
N LEU A 519 -11.99 -3.06 -24.70
CA LEU A 519 -10.89 -2.09 -24.59
C LEU A 519 -11.40 -0.68 -24.93
N ASP A 520 -12.22 -0.56 -25.98
CA ASP A 520 -12.58 0.72 -26.58
C ASP A 520 -13.30 1.72 -25.64
N PRO A 521 -14.27 1.31 -24.79
CA PRO A 521 -14.95 2.23 -23.88
C PRO A 521 -14.00 2.89 -22.86
N VAL A 522 -12.92 2.20 -22.49
CA VAL A 522 -11.89 2.69 -21.56
C VAL A 522 -10.82 3.49 -22.30
N PHE A 523 -10.47 3.08 -23.53
CA PHE A 523 -9.47 3.76 -24.35
C PHE A 523 -9.95 5.12 -24.85
N ARG A 524 -11.20 5.26 -25.28
CA ARG A 524 -11.72 6.52 -25.83
C ARG A 524 -11.49 7.75 -24.92
N PRO A 525 -11.96 7.76 -23.64
CA PRO A 525 -11.82 8.94 -22.80
C PRO A 525 -10.40 9.17 -22.26
N LYS A 526 -9.47 8.22 -22.41
CA LYS A 526 -8.07 8.32 -21.93
C LYS A 526 -7.07 8.37 -23.07
N VAL A 527 -6.97 7.30 -23.86
CA VAL A 527 -5.99 7.13 -24.94
C VAL A 527 -6.24 8.12 -26.09
N ASP A 528 -7.44 8.12 -26.66
CA ASP A 528 -7.74 9.00 -27.81
C ASP A 528 -7.73 10.47 -27.37
N ALA A 529 -8.39 10.76 -26.24
CA ALA A 529 -8.47 12.11 -25.69
C ALA A 529 -7.09 12.70 -25.37
N ALA A 530 -6.20 11.96 -24.72
CA ALA A 530 -4.86 12.44 -24.41
C ALA A 530 -4.00 12.64 -25.67
N TRP A 531 -4.16 11.77 -26.68
CA TRP A 531 -3.50 11.95 -27.97
C TRP A 531 -4.00 13.19 -28.72
N HIS A 532 -5.32 13.42 -28.75
CA HIS A 532 -5.89 14.64 -29.33
C HIS A 532 -5.40 15.89 -28.61
N LEU A 533 -5.39 15.89 -27.27
CA LEU A 533 -4.83 16.98 -26.48
C LEU A 533 -3.36 17.19 -26.82
N HIS A 534 -2.57 16.13 -27.00
CA HIS A 534 -1.18 16.24 -27.41
C HIS A 534 -1.02 16.94 -28.76
N GLU A 535 -1.73 16.49 -29.81
CA GLU A 535 -1.66 17.09 -31.14
C GLU A 535 -2.15 18.54 -31.16
N LEU A 536 -3.25 18.83 -30.46
CA LEU A 536 -3.88 20.15 -30.48
C LEU A 536 -3.14 21.19 -29.65
N THR A 537 -2.17 20.77 -28.84
CA THR A 537 -1.41 21.65 -27.95
C THR A 537 0.11 21.55 -28.13
N SER A 538 0.60 20.82 -29.14
CA SER A 538 2.05 20.65 -29.37
C SER A 538 2.77 21.96 -29.65
N ASP A 539 2.08 22.90 -30.30
CA ASP A 539 2.65 24.18 -30.74
C ASP A 539 2.37 25.31 -29.72
N LEU A 540 1.73 24.99 -28.59
CA LEU A 540 1.41 25.95 -27.54
C LEU A 540 2.50 25.98 -26.47
N ASP A 541 2.81 27.18 -25.99
CA ASP A 541 3.72 27.41 -24.86
C ASP A 541 2.99 27.13 -23.54
N LEU A 542 2.75 25.85 -23.25
CA LEU A 542 2.12 25.40 -22.02
C LEU A 542 3.11 25.49 -20.84
N ALA A 543 2.63 25.91 -19.68
CA ALA A 543 3.35 25.81 -18.41
C ALA A 543 3.23 24.40 -17.82
N ALA A 544 2.09 23.72 -18.03
CA ALA A 544 1.86 22.37 -17.51
C ALA A 544 0.91 21.55 -18.41
N PHE A 545 1.24 20.27 -18.55
CA PHE A 545 0.40 19.26 -19.19
C PHE A 545 0.35 18.03 -18.28
N VAL A 546 -0.74 17.87 -17.54
CA VAL A 546 -0.87 16.89 -16.46
C VAL A 546 -1.83 15.79 -16.89
N LEU A 547 -1.38 14.54 -16.84
CA LEU A 547 -2.19 13.36 -17.13
C LEU A 547 -2.51 12.61 -15.83
N PHE A 548 -3.79 12.40 -15.54
CA PHE A 548 -4.21 11.57 -14.41
C PHE A 548 -4.22 10.11 -14.83
N SER A 549 -3.12 9.45 -14.49
CA SER A 549 -2.92 8.01 -14.62
C SER A 549 -3.34 7.32 -13.31
N SER A 550 -3.04 6.03 -13.19
CA SER A 550 -3.33 5.22 -12.02
C SER A 550 -2.18 4.27 -11.73
N GLY A 551 -1.97 3.99 -10.44
CA GLY A 551 -1.08 2.93 -9.99
C GLY A 551 -1.37 1.57 -10.65
N ALA A 552 -2.60 1.31 -11.10
CA ALA A 552 -2.94 0.11 -11.88
C ALA A 552 -2.10 -0.04 -13.16
N GLY A 553 -1.72 1.05 -13.84
CA GLY A 553 -0.83 1.01 -15.01
C GLY A 553 0.62 0.65 -14.67
N VAL A 554 1.04 0.85 -13.41
CA VAL A 554 2.41 0.63 -12.93
C VAL A 554 2.56 -0.71 -12.20
N PHE A 555 1.67 -0.98 -11.25
CA PHE A 555 1.66 -2.22 -10.46
C PHE A 555 0.98 -3.38 -11.19
N GLY A 556 0.09 -3.08 -12.13
CA GLY A 556 -0.95 -4.01 -12.55
C GLY A 556 -2.10 -4.06 -11.53
N SER A 557 -3.29 -4.47 -11.96
CA SER A 557 -4.38 -4.77 -11.04
C SER A 557 -5.26 -5.87 -11.63
N SER A 558 -5.48 -6.92 -10.85
CA SER A 558 -6.31 -8.05 -11.27
C SER A 558 -7.71 -7.58 -11.63
N GLY A 559 -8.21 -7.98 -12.81
CA GLY A 559 -9.51 -7.54 -13.31
C GLY A 559 -9.50 -6.16 -13.97
N GLN A 560 -8.37 -5.46 -14.07
CA GLN A 560 -8.30 -4.11 -14.64
C GLN A 560 -7.33 -4.02 -15.82
N GLY A 561 -7.29 -5.05 -16.69
CA GLY A 561 -6.34 -5.12 -17.80
C GLY A 561 -6.47 -3.97 -18.81
N ASN A 562 -7.69 -3.64 -19.21
CA ASN A 562 -7.99 -2.52 -20.12
C ASN A 562 -7.70 -1.15 -19.50
N TYR A 563 -8.04 -0.96 -18.22
CA TYR A 563 -7.76 0.27 -17.47
C TYR A 563 -6.26 0.47 -17.22
N ALA A 564 -5.54 -0.59 -16.84
CA ALA A 564 -4.09 -0.55 -16.69
C ALA A 564 -3.41 -0.20 -18.02
N ALA A 565 -3.86 -0.78 -19.13
CA ALA A 565 -3.37 -0.45 -20.48
C ALA A 565 -3.58 1.02 -20.84
N ALA A 566 -4.78 1.55 -20.62
CA ALA A 566 -5.10 2.95 -20.91
C ALA A 566 -4.27 3.93 -20.07
N ASN A 567 -4.01 3.62 -18.79
CA ASN A 567 -3.18 4.46 -17.93
C ASN A 567 -1.68 4.37 -18.29
N ALA A 568 -1.18 3.18 -18.62
CA ALA A 568 0.20 3.03 -19.07
C ALA A 568 0.45 3.76 -20.41
N PHE A 569 -0.54 3.85 -21.30
CA PHE A 569 -0.47 4.71 -22.48
C PHE A 569 -0.22 6.19 -22.11
N LEU A 570 -0.91 6.70 -21.07
CA LEU A 570 -0.70 8.07 -20.59
C LEU A 570 0.73 8.26 -20.05
N ASP A 571 1.26 7.27 -19.36
CA ASP A 571 2.63 7.28 -18.85
C ASP A 571 3.64 7.36 -20.01
N GLY A 572 3.47 6.53 -21.04
CA GLY A 572 4.29 6.58 -22.26
C GLY A 572 4.13 7.89 -23.05
N LEU A 573 2.93 8.49 -23.07
CA LEU A 573 2.70 9.79 -23.70
C LEU A 573 3.43 10.92 -22.96
N ALA A 574 3.47 10.88 -21.63
CA ALA A 574 4.24 11.85 -20.86
C ALA A 574 5.75 11.72 -21.17
N GLY A 575 6.26 10.49 -21.27
CA GLY A 575 7.64 10.21 -21.69
C GLY A 575 7.94 10.74 -23.10
N LEU A 576 7.06 10.47 -24.07
CA LEU A 576 7.17 10.98 -25.45
C LEU A 576 7.19 12.51 -25.51
N ARG A 577 6.28 13.19 -24.80
CA ARG A 577 6.23 14.66 -24.77
C ARG A 577 7.52 15.25 -24.21
N ARG A 578 8.02 14.70 -23.09
CA ARG A 578 9.28 15.15 -22.48
C ARG A 578 10.48 14.92 -23.39
N ALA A 579 10.54 13.78 -24.08
CA ALA A 579 11.60 13.50 -25.06
C ALA A 579 11.62 14.52 -26.22
N ASN A 580 10.46 15.10 -26.56
CA ASN A 580 10.31 16.15 -27.55
C ASN A 580 10.46 17.58 -26.98
N GLY A 581 10.89 17.73 -25.71
CA GLY A 581 11.06 19.02 -25.05
C GLY A 581 9.74 19.71 -24.66
N LEU A 582 8.61 19.01 -24.73
CA LEU A 582 7.31 19.53 -24.33
C LEU A 582 7.04 19.23 -22.84
N PRO A 583 6.32 20.11 -22.12
CA PRO A 583 5.92 19.83 -20.75
C PRO A 583 4.96 18.63 -20.73
N ALA A 584 5.18 17.72 -19.78
CA ALA A 584 4.25 16.66 -19.42
C ALA A 584 4.57 16.05 -18.05
N VAL A 585 3.55 15.67 -17.30
CA VAL A 585 3.69 14.76 -16.16
C VAL A 585 2.49 13.83 -16.10
N SER A 586 2.75 12.53 -16.00
CA SER A 586 1.75 11.51 -15.70
C SER A 586 1.78 11.19 -14.22
N LEU A 587 0.64 11.36 -13.55
CA LEU A 587 0.45 11.13 -12.13
C LEU A 587 -0.28 9.80 -11.95
N ALA A 588 0.46 8.73 -11.66
CA ALA A 588 -0.07 7.41 -11.38
C ALA A 588 -0.60 7.36 -9.94
N TRP A 589 -1.85 7.79 -9.75
CA TRP A 589 -2.49 7.86 -8.44
C TRP A 589 -2.81 6.49 -7.85
N GLY A 590 -2.54 6.36 -6.55
CA GLY A 590 -3.08 5.31 -5.69
C GLY A 590 -4.54 5.56 -5.32
N LEU A 591 -5.01 4.88 -4.27
CA LEU A 591 -6.39 5.01 -3.81
C LEU A 591 -6.60 6.40 -3.17
N TRP A 592 -7.68 7.10 -3.54
CA TRP A 592 -8.17 8.29 -2.85
C TRP A 592 -9.23 7.88 -1.81
N ALA A 593 -9.22 8.53 -0.64
CA ALA A 593 -10.05 8.19 0.50
C ALA A 593 -11.50 8.67 0.32
N GLU A 594 -11.74 9.85 -0.26
CA GLU A 594 -13.10 10.27 -0.60
C GLU A 594 -13.61 9.54 -1.85
N THR A 595 -14.81 9.00 -1.77
CA THR A 595 -15.45 8.27 -2.88
C THR A 595 -15.71 9.20 -4.06
N SER A 596 -15.03 8.93 -5.18
CA SER A 596 -15.27 9.57 -6.48
C SER A 596 -16.34 8.83 -7.26
N GLU A 597 -17.02 9.45 -8.23
CA GLU A 597 -17.93 8.72 -9.13
C GLU A 597 -17.25 7.51 -9.82
N LEU A 598 -15.92 7.55 -10.03
CA LEU A 598 -15.11 6.45 -10.57
C LEU A 598 -14.70 5.39 -9.54
N THR A 599 -14.60 5.74 -8.25
CA THR A 599 -14.30 4.81 -7.15
C THR A 599 -15.56 4.37 -6.40
N ALA A 600 -16.72 4.96 -6.71
CA ALA A 600 -18.03 4.62 -6.17
C ALA A 600 -18.58 3.29 -6.73
N GLU A 601 -18.03 2.81 -7.85
CA GLU A 601 -18.30 1.47 -8.39
C GLU A 601 -17.35 0.38 -7.83
N LEU A 602 -16.34 0.75 -7.02
CA LEU A 602 -15.58 -0.25 -6.27
C LEU A 602 -16.46 -0.78 -5.14
N ASP A 603 -16.75 -2.07 -5.15
CA ASP A 603 -17.44 -2.72 -4.04
C ASP A 603 -16.61 -2.58 -2.75
N ASP A 604 -17.26 -2.61 -1.60
CA ASP A 604 -16.64 -2.61 -0.27
C ASP A 604 -15.50 -3.66 -0.16
N THR A 605 -15.62 -4.73 -0.94
CA THR A 605 -14.68 -5.83 -1.06
C THR A 605 -13.35 -5.42 -1.73
N ASP A 606 -13.38 -4.56 -2.75
CA ASP A 606 -12.20 -4.09 -3.48
C ASP A 606 -11.37 -3.07 -2.68
N LEU A 607 -12.04 -2.21 -1.91
CA LEU A 607 -11.39 -1.31 -0.96
C LEU A 607 -10.66 -2.09 0.14
N ARG A 608 -11.35 -3.08 0.75
CA ARG A 608 -10.75 -3.98 1.76
C ARG A 608 -9.61 -4.82 1.19
N ARG A 609 -9.66 -5.22 -0.09
CA ARG A 609 -8.55 -5.91 -0.76
C ARG A 609 -7.32 -5.01 -0.81
N ARG A 610 -7.46 -3.75 -1.27
CA ARG A 610 -6.32 -2.82 -1.41
C ARG A 610 -5.69 -2.43 -0.08
N GLU A 611 -6.49 -2.22 0.96
CA GLU A 611 -5.99 -2.03 2.33
C GLU A 611 -5.17 -3.23 2.82
N ARG A 612 -5.57 -4.46 2.44
CA ARG A 612 -4.82 -5.67 2.79
C ARG A 612 -3.50 -5.79 2.02
N ASP A 613 -3.39 -5.21 0.85
CA ASP A 613 -2.14 -5.19 0.08
C ASP A 613 -1.20 -4.04 0.52
N GLY A 614 -1.58 -3.30 1.57
CA GLY A 614 -0.79 -2.23 2.15
C GLY A 614 -0.92 -0.89 1.42
N VAL A 615 -1.93 -0.72 0.58
CA VAL A 615 -2.28 0.57 -0.02
C VAL A 615 -3.27 1.29 0.89
N VAL A 616 -2.95 2.53 1.27
CA VAL A 616 -3.80 3.35 2.14
C VAL A 616 -4.42 4.48 1.33
N GLY A 617 -5.67 4.84 1.63
CA GLY A 617 -6.36 5.96 0.99
C GLY A 617 -5.65 7.30 1.23
N LEU A 618 -5.50 8.09 0.17
CA LEU A 618 -5.03 9.47 0.19
C LEU A 618 -6.21 10.41 0.42
N SER A 619 -6.14 11.29 1.43
CA SER A 619 -7.14 12.35 1.59
C SER A 619 -7.09 13.35 0.42
N THR A 620 -8.16 14.11 0.18
CA THR A 620 -8.15 15.16 -0.86
C THR A 620 -7.04 16.19 -0.61
N VAL A 621 -6.83 16.57 0.65
CA VAL A 621 -5.77 17.52 1.03
C VAL A 621 -4.38 16.97 0.68
N ASP A 622 -4.12 15.70 1.00
CA ASP A 622 -2.86 15.04 0.66
C ASP A 622 -2.67 14.90 -0.85
N GLY A 623 -3.73 14.52 -1.56
CA GLY A 623 -3.74 14.44 -3.02
C GLY A 623 -3.38 15.78 -3.67
N CYS A 624 -3.99 16.88 -3.25
CA CYS A 624 -3.68 18.23 -3.73
C CYS A 624 -2.23 18.65 -3.45
N ARG A 625 -1.72 18.35 -2.25
CA ARG A 625 -0.31 18.63 -1.92
C ARG A 625 0.67 17.79 -2.76
N LEU A 626 0.34 16.52 -3.04
CA LEU A 626 1.13 15.67 -3.93
C LEU A 626 1.09 16.17 -5.38
N PHE A 627 -0.05 16.70 -5.82
CA PHE A 627 -0.19 17.33 -7.14
C PHE A 627 0.81 18.49 -7.28
N ASP A 628 0.85 19.43 -6.33
CA ASP A 628 1.82 20.54 -6.35
C ASP A 628 3.26 20.04 -6.34
N THR A 629 3.55 19.08 -5.48
CA THR A 629 4.92 18.56 -5.34
C THR A 629 5.37 17.86 -6.61
N ALA A 630 4.46 17.15 -7.30
CA ALA A 630 4.78 16.48 -8.55
C ALA A 630 5.14 17.47 -9.67
N LEU A 631 4.51 18.65 -9.71
CA LEU A 631 4.77 19.70 -10.71
C LEU A 631 6.15 20.35 -10.57
N ARG A 632 6.83 20.21 -9.43
CA ARG A 632 8.16 20.79 -9.16
C ARG A 632 9.32 19.98 -9.74
N THR A 633 9.04 18.82 -10.34
CA THR A 633 10.06 17.89 -10.84
C THR A 633 9.97 17.70 -12.35
N GLU A 634 11.10 17.34 -12.96
CA GLU A 634 11.18 17.06 -14.39
C GLU A 634 10.81 15.61 -14.75
N SER A 635 10.43 14.78 -13.76
CA SER A 635 10.04 13.39 -14.00
C SER A 635 8.77 13.31 -14.85
N ALA A 636 8.83 12.58 -15.95
CA ALA A 636 7.69 12.36 -16.85
C ALA A 636 6.57 11.56 -16.18
N VAL A 637 6.91 10.60 -15.31
CA VAL A 637 5.96 9.72 -14.64
C VAL A 637 6.28 9.71 -13.14
N GLN A 638 5.25 9.82 -12.31
CA GLN A 638 5.36 9.75 -10.85
C GLN A 638 4.23 8.90 -10.28
N VAL A 639 4.56 8.03 -9.34
CA VAL A 639 3.58 7.18 -8.64
C VAL A 639 3.26 7.84 -7.31
N LEU A 640 1.99 8.20 -7.12
CA LEU A 640 1.50 8.96 -5.98
C LEU A 640 0.57 8.09 -5.16
N THR A 641 1.11 7.38 -4.18
CA THR A 641 0.36 6.39 -3.39
C THR A 641 0.88 6.31 -1.98
N ARG A 642 0.00 6.10 -1.00
CA ARG A 642 0.40 5.86 0.39
C ARG A 642 0.56 4.36 0.62
N LEU A 643 1.73 3.94 1.07
CA LEU A 643 2.05 2.53 1.34
C LEU A 643 2.33 2.30 2.82
N ASP A 644 1.71 1.27 3.40
CA ASP A 644 2.06 0.75 4.71
C ASP A 644 3.31 -0.13 4.59
N LEU A 645 4.48 0.49 4.75
CA LEU A 645 5.78 -0.19 4.67
C LEU A 645 5.96 -1.28 5.72
N ARG A 646 5.28 -1.18 6.87
CA ARG A 646 5.37 -2.19 7.93
C ARG A 646 4.67 -3.46 7.45
N ARG A 647 3.48 -3.32 6.87
CA ARG A 647 2.76 -4.42 6.23
C ARG A 647 3.56 -5.00 5.05
N LEU A 648 4.12 -4.16 4.18
CA LEU A 648 4.96 -4.64 3.06
C LEU A 648 6.19 -5.42 3.53
N ARG A 649 6.85 -4.99 4.62
CA ARG A 649 7.97 -5.74 5.22
C ARG A 649 7.54 -7.11 5.73
N ARG A 650 6.40 -7.21 6.43
CA ARG A 650 5.84 -8.51 6.87
C ARG A 650 5.50 -9.43 5.69
N THR A 651 4.93 -8.88 4.63
CA THR A 651 4.64 -9.64 3.40
C THR A 651 5.92 -10.11 2.70
N ALA A 652 6.98 -9.30 2.73
CA ALA A 652 8.30 -9.68 2.22
C ALA A 652 8.92 -10.85 2.99
N GLU A 653 8.72 -10.93 4.31
CA GLU A 653 9.17 -12.05 5.14
C GLU A 653 8.47 -13.38 4.78
N GLN A 654 7.33 -13.31 4.11
CA GLN A 654 6.56 -14.45 3.62
C GLN A 654 6.83 -14.77 2.13
N ASP A 655 7.84 -14.14 1.52
CA ASP A 655 8.24 -14.30 0.11
C ASP A 655 7.08 -14.03 -0.90
N ALA A 656 6.08 -13.26 -0.47
CA ALA A 656 4.86 -12.96 -1.22
C ALA A 656 4.80 -11.52 -1.77
N LEU A 657 5.89 -10.75 -1.63
CA LEU A 657 5.94 -9.36 -2.07
C LEU A 657 6.11 -9.27 -3.61
N PRO A 658 5.31 -8.45 -4.32
CA PRO A 658 5.53 -8.19 -5.74
C PRO A 658 6.96 -7.70 -6.02
N ARG A 659 7.60 -8.22 -7.07
CA ARG A 659 9.01 -7.94 -7.43
C ARG A 659 9.31 -6.45 -7.57
N LEU A 660 8.35 -5.67 -8.06
CA LEU A 660 8.47 -4.22 -8.19
C LEU A 660 8.71 -3.53 -6.84
N LEU A 661 8.10 -4.03 -5.74
CA LEU A 661 8.20 -3.40 -4.42
C LEU A 661 9.47 -3.76 -3.64
N LEU A 662 10.31 -4.66 -4.16
CA LEU A 662 11.55 -5.07 -3.50
C LEU A 662 12.53 -3.92 -3.25
N GLY A 663 12.46 -2.84 -4.04
CA GLY A 663 13.26 -1.63 -3.84
C GLY A 663 12.91 -0.83 -2.58
N LEU A 664 11.77 -1.10 -1.94
CA LEU A 664 11.28 -0.37 -0.76
C LEU A 664 11.62 -1.05 0.58
N VAL A 665 12.14 -2.27 0.53
CA VAL A 665 12.52 -3.05 1.70
C VAL A 665 14.04 -3.24 1.74
N PRO A 666 14.68 -3.18 2.91
CA PRO A 666 16.13 -3.33 3.01
C PRO A 666 16.57 -4.69 2.45
N PRO A 667 17.70 -4.76 1.73
CA PRO A 667 18.19 -6.00 1.15
C PRO A 667 18.56 -6.97 2.28
N ARG A 668 17.75 -8.02 2.47
CA ARG A 668 18.18 -9.22 3.18
C ARG A 668 18.84 -10.18 2.20
N ALA A 669 19.85 -10.90 2.68
CA ALA A 669 20.51 -12.00 1.98
C ALA A 669 19.53 -13.17 1.77
N ALA A 670 18.55 -13.00 0.87
CA ALA A 670 17.64 -14.02 0.41
C ALA A 670 18.19 -14.62 -0.89
N ARG A 671 19.26 -15.41 -0.78
CA ARG A 671 19.76 -16.23 -1.90
C ARG A 671 19.43 -17.72 -1.78
N ASP A 672 18.79 -18.19 -0.70
CA ASP A 672 18.50 -19.63 -0.51
C ASP A 672 17.05 -19.99 -0.11
N SER A 673 16.13 -19.03 0.08
CA SER A 673 14.84 -19.30 0.75
C SER A 673 13.67 -19.71 -0.15
N ARG A 674 13.67 -19.37 -1.44
CA ARG A 674 12.46 -19.52 -2.28
C ARG A 674 12.17 -20.98 -2.65
N ALA A 675 13.21 -21.76 -2.95
CA ALA A 675 13.08 -23.20 -3.14
C ALA A 675 12.89 -23.94 -1.81
N THR A 676 13.41 -23.42 -0.69
CA THR A 676 13.41 -24.15 0.59
C THR A 676 12.17 -23.87 1.46
N GLY A 677 11.58 -22.67 1.41
CA GLY A 677 10.39 -22.28 2.19
C GLY A 677 9.08 -22.83 1.64
N VAL A 678 8.85 -22.72 0.33
CA VAL A 678 7.67 -23.29 -0.35
C VAL A 678 7.72 -24.83 -0.33
N ARG A 679 8.92 -25.42 -0.52
CA ARG A 679 9.12 -26.87 -0.33
C ARG A 679 8.85 -27.28 1.12
N ARG A 680 9.35 -26.56 2.14
CA ARG A 680 9.02 -26.84 3.55
C ARG A 680 7.53 -26.78 3.86
N GLY A 681 6.78 -25.82 3.30
CA GLY A 681 5.32 -25.72 3.49
C GLY A 681 4.55 -26.86 2.81
N ARG A 682 4.89 -27.15 1.55
CA ARG A 682 4.34 -28.28 0.79
C ARG A 682 4.67 -29.63 1.42
N ASP A 683 5.92 -29.84 1.83
CA ASP A 683 6.42 -31.05 2.47
C ASP A 683 5.79 -31.25 3.86
N SER A 684 5.58 -30.15 4.62
CA SER A 684 4.86 -30.17 5.90
C SER A 684 3.39 -30.56 5.72
N LEU A 685 2.70 -29.98 4.74
CA LEU A 685 1.32 -30.34 4.42
C LEU A 685 1.21 -31.77 3.90
N ALA A 686 2.12 -32.20 3.04
CA ALA A 686 2.17 -33.55 2.48
C ALA A 686 2.45 -34.62 3.54
N ALA A 687 3.23 -34.30 4.57
CA ALA A 687 3.56 -35.19 5.69
C ALA A 687 2.40 -35.45 6.67
N LEU A 688 1.33 -34.65 6.63
CA LEU A 688 0.15 -34.86 7.46
C LEU A 688 -0.66 -36.08 7.00
N PRO A 689 -1.27 -36.86 7.93
CA PRO A 689 -2.23 -37.89 7.59
C PRO A 689 -3.38 -37.32 6.75
N ALA A 690 -3.87 -38.08 5.76
CA ALA A 690 -4.85 -37.58 4.77
C ALA A 690 -6.08 -36.91 5.40
N ALA A 691 -6.63 -37.47 6.48
CA ALA A 691 -7.78 -36.90 7.19
C ALA A 691 -7.46 -35.56 7.88
N GLU A 692 -6.26 -35.43 8.43
CA GLU A 692 -5.80 -34.21 9.09
C GLU A 692 -5.42 -33.13 8.06
N ARG A 693 -4.76 -33.52 6.97
CA ARG A 693 -4.42 -32.64 5.85
C ARG A 693 -5.68 -32.01 5.23
N THR A 694 -6.70 -32.81 4.92
CA THR A 694 -7.96 -32.30 4.36
C THR A 694 -8.67 -31.35 5.33
N ARG A 695 -8.61 -31.61 6.64
CA ARG A 695 -9.18 -30.70 7.65
C ARG A 695 -8.47 -29.35 7.68
N VAL A 696 -7.13 -29.35 7.73
CA VAL A 696 -6.32 -28.13 7.71
C VAL A 696 -6.55 -27.32 6.43
N LEU A 697 -6.61 -28.00 5.28
CA LEU A 697 -6.92 -27.36 4.01
C LEU A 697 -8.33 -26.78 3.99
N LEU A 698 -9.33 -27.47 4.55
CA LEU A 698 -10.70 -26.98 4.61
C LEU A 698 -10.82 -25.71 5.48
N ASP A 699 -10.19 -25.71 6.66
CA ASP A 699 -10.15 -24.54 7.54
C ASP A 699 -9.50 -23.34 6.82
N HIS A 700 -8.41 -23.59 6.09
CA HIS A 700 -7.70 -22.56 5.34
C HIS A 700 -8.50 -22.04 4.13
N VAL A 701 -9.08 -22.92 3.31
CA VAL A 701 -9.92 -22.55 2.16
C VAL A 701 -11.13 -21.74 2.62
N SER A 702 -11.77 -22.15 3.73
CA SER A 702 -12.94 -21.45 4.29
C SER A 702 -12.57 -20.07 4.83
N SER A 703 -11.43 -19.97 5.53
CA SER A 703 -10.90 -18.68 6.01
C SER A 703 -10.55 -17.73 4.86
N LEU A 704 -9.87 -18.24 3.82
CA LEU A 704 -9.56 -17.47 2.62
C LEU A 704 -10.83 -17.05 1.88
N ALA A 705 -11.83 -17.92 1.78
CA ALA A 705 -13.10 -17.58 1.15
C ALA A 705 -13.85 -16.46 1.89
N SER A 706 -13.94 -16.52 3.23
CA SER A 706 -14.48 -15.41 4.04
C SER A 706 -13.73 -14.11 3.80
N THR A 707 -12.39 -14.20 3.74
CA THR A 707 -11.50 -13.07 3.53
C THR A 707 -11.77 -12.41 2.18
N VAL A 708 -11.77 -13.19 1.09
CA VAL A 708 -12.00 -12.70 -0.27
C VAL A 708 -13.39 -12.08 -0.44
N MET A 709 -14.41 -12.59 0.25
CA MET A 709 -15.77 -12.00 0.25
C MET A 709 -15.91 -10.74 1.12
N GLY A 710 -14.82 -10.22 1.69
CA GLY A 710 -14.86 -9.00 2.50
C GLY A 710 -15.62 -9.13 3.83
N ARG A 711 -15.90 -10.35 4.31
CA ARG A 711 -16.65 -10.60 5.56
C ARG A 711 -15.69 -10.62 6.76
N SER A 712 -15.95 -9.78 7.76
CA SER A 712 -15.20 -9.70 9.01
C SER A 712 -15.98 -10.38 10.15
N GLY A 713 -15.51 -11.51 10.67
CA GLY A 713 -16.12 -12.18 11.83
C GLY A 713 -16.23 -13.70 11.72
N ARG A 714 -16.63 -14.35 12.82
CA ARG A 714 -16.77 -15.82 12.99
C ARG A 714 -17.91 -16.47 12.18
N ASP A 715 -18.44 -15.79 11.16
CA ASP A 715 -19.43 -16.39 10.26
C ASP A 715 -18.69 -17.33 9.30
N ALA A 716 -18.67 -18.61 9.68
CA ALA A 716 -18.02 -19.65 8.90
C ALA A 716 -18.69 -19.78 7.52
N VAL A 717 -17.89 -19.70 6.44
CA VAL A 717 -18.36 -20.08 5.11
C VAL A 717 -18.85 -21.53 5.18
N GLU A 718 -20.09 -21.76 4.75
CA GLU A 718 -20.64 -23.11 4.66
C GLU A 718 -19.79 -23.96 3.72
N SER A 719 -19.10 -24.98 4.26
CA SER A 719 -18.11 -25.78 3.53
C SER A 719 -18.66 -26.55 2.33
N LYS A 720 -19.97 -26.80 2.27
CA LYS A 720 -20.66 -27.54 1.20
C LYS A 720 -21.48 -26.66 0.26
N ARG A 721 -21.56 -25.36 0.52
CA ARG A 721 -22.32 -24.44 -0.32
C ARG A 721 -21.48 -24.01 -1.52
N ALA A 722 -22.11 -23.88 -2.68
CA ALA A 722 -21.40 -23.52 -3.89
C ALA A 722 -20.91 -22.06 -3.82
N PHE A 723 -19.70 -21.79 -4.31
CA PHE A 723 -19.12 -20.44 -4.36
C PHE A 723 -20.04 -19.43 -5.07
N LYS A 724 -20.70 -19.87 -6.16
CA LYS A 724 -21.69 -19.05 -6.88
C LYS A 724 -22.86 -18.60 -5.99
N ASP A 725 -23.36 -19.48 -5.13
CA ASP A 725 -24.48 -19.20 -4.22
C ASP A 725 -24.04 -18.36 -3.00
N LEU A 726 -22.73 -18.21 -2.81
CA LEU A 726 -22.12 -17.36 -1.79
C LEU A 726 -21.79 -15.95 -2.31
N GLY A 727 -21.94 -15.71 -3.60
CA GLY A 727 -21.67 -14.42 -4.26
C GLY A 727 -20.25 -14.28 -4.83
N PHE A 728 -19.51 -15.38 -5.05
CA PHE A 728 -18.21 -15.29 -5.72
C PHE A 728 -18.36 -14.84 -7.18
N ASP A 729 -17.58 -13.84 -7.54
CA ASP A 729 -17.35 -13.44 -8.93
C ASP A 729 -16.04 -14.04 -9.49
N SER A 730 -15.70 -13.65 -10.72
CA SER A 730 -14.48 -14.14 -11.40
C SER A 730 -13.19 -13.61 -10.78
N LEU A 731 -13.22 -12.43 -10.16
CA LEU A 731 -12.06 -11.78 -9.57
C LEU A 731 -11.74 -12.36 -8.18
N MET A 732 -12.78 -12.67 -7.40
CA MET A 732 -12.70 -13.41 -6.15
C MET A 732 -12.16 -14.83 -6.37
N ALA A 733 -12.59 -15.50 -7.44
CA ALA A 733 -12.09 -16.82 -7.80
C ALA A 733 -10.58 -16.82 -8.12
N VAL A 734 -10.11 -15.83 -8.89
CA VAL A 734 -8.68 -15.65 -9.21
C VAL A 734 -7.85 -15.40 -7.96
N GLU A 735 -8.33 -14.56 -7.04
CA GLU A 735 -7.61 -14.27 -5.79
C GLU A 735 -7.56 -15.48 -4.86
N LEU A 736 -8.67 -16.18 -4.66
CA LEU A 736 -8.72 -17.40 -3.85
C LEU A 736 -7.71 -18.42 -4.38
N ARG A 737 -7.71 -18.66 -5.71
CA ARG A 737 -6.76 -19.57 -6.35
C ARG A 737 -5.31 -19.12 -6.15
N ASN A 738 -4.99 -17.83 -6.33
CA ASN A 738 -3.62 -17.32 -6.16
C ASN A 738 -3.12 -17.51 -4.73
N ARG A 739 -3.96 -17.21 -3.73
CA ARG A 739 -3.60 -17.39 -2.32
C ARG A 739 -3.44 -18.86 -1.95
N LEU A 740 -4.30 -19.74 -2.48
CA LEU A 740 -4.15 -21.19 -2.29
C LEU A 740 -2.88 -21.73 -2.95
N GLY A 741 -2.54 -21.27 -4.15
CA GLY A 741 -1.29 -21.65 -4.82
C GLY A 741 -0.06 -21.22 -4.01
N ALA A 742 -0.07 -19.99 -3.48
CA ALA A 742 1.00 -19.49 -2.60
C ALA A 742 1.14 -20.30 -1.31
N PHE A 743 0.01 -20.69 -0.69
CA PHE A 743 0.01 -21.49 0.53
C PHE A 743 0.46 -22.95 0.32
N THR A 744 0.02 -23.57 -0.78
CA THR A 744 0.27 -24.99 -1.06
C THR A 744 1.55 -25.24 -1.87
N GLY A 745 2.09 -24.21 -2.52
CA GLY A 745 3.15 -24.35 -3.51
C GLY A 745 2.73 -25.05 -4.81
N LEU A 746 1.42 -25.25 -5.02
CA LEU A 746 0.87 -25.87 -6.22
C LEU A 746 0.52 -24.82 -7.28
N ARG A 747 0.69 -25.20 -8.55
CA ARG A 747 0.08 -24.47 -9.67
C ARG A 747 -1.35 -24.95 -9.82
N LEU A 748 -2.29 -24.04 -9.62
CA LEU A 748 -3.73 -24.34 -9.64
C LEU A 748 -4.37 -23.80 -10.93
N PRO A 749 -5.29 -24.55 -11.56
CA PRO A 749 -5.93 -24.11 -12.80
C PRO A 749 -6.84 -22.90 -12.55
N ALA A 750 -7.01 -22.04 -13.56
CA ALA A 750 -7.93 -20.90 -13.50
C ALA A 750 -9.40 -21.32 -13.29
N THR A 751 -9.73 -22.55 -13.67
CA THR A 751 -11.07 -23.16 -13.52
C THR A 751 -11.31 -23.79 -12.16
N LEU A 752 -10.34 -23.76 -11.22
CA LEU A 752 -10.42 -24.47 -9.92
C LEU A 752 -11.75 -24.28 -9.20
N VAL A 753 -12.23 -23.04 -9.08
CA VAL A 753 -13.48 -22.70 -8.37
C VAL A 753 -14.72 -23.21 -9.10
N PHE A 754 -14.64 -23.43 -10.41
CA PHE A 754 -15.72 -24.00 -11.22
C PHE A 754 -15.69 -25.53 -11.22
N ASP A 755 -14.48 -26.11 -11.33
CA ASP A 755 -14.27 -27.56 -11.30
C ASP A 755 -14.57 -28.14 -9.91
N GLN A 756 -14.24 -27.39 -8.87
CA GLN A 756 -14.44 -27.73 -7.46
C GLN A 756 -15.31 -26.65 -6.79
N PRO A 757 -16.65 -26.73 -6.94
CA PRO A 757 -17.55 -25.61 -6.69
C PRO A 757 -17.75 -25.26 -5.21
N THR A 758 -17.14 -25.98 -4.26
CA THR A 758 -17.34 -25.79 -2.81
C THR A 758 -16.00 -25.78 -2.07
N PRO A 759 -15.90 -25.10 -0.90
CA PRO A 759 -14.70 -25.14 -0.07
C PRO A 759 -14.22 -26.57 0.26
N ALA A 760 -15.16 -27.48 0.55
CA ALA A 760 -14.86 -28.89 0.82
C ALA A 760 -14.28 -29.62 -0.40
N ALA A 761 -14.82 -29.35 -1.59
CA ALA A 761 -14.33 -29.95 -2.84
C ALA A 761 -12.91 -29.47 -3.17
N ILE A 762 -12.63 -28.17 -3.01
CA ILE A 762 -11.27 -27.63 -3.18
C ILE A 762 -10.31 -28.26 -2.18
N ALA A 763 -10.68 -28.34 -0.90
CA ALA A 763 -9.82 -28.93 0.14
C ALA A 763 -9.50 -30.40 -0.13
N ALA A 764 -10.48 -31.19 -0.58
CA ALA A 764 -10.27 -32.58 -0.98
C ALA A 764 -9.32 -32.69 -2.18
N HIS A 765 -9.55 -31.89 -3.23
CA HIS A 765 -8.72 -31.88 -4.42
C HIS A 765 -7.26 -31.46 -4.15
N LEU A 766 -7.04 -30.42 -3.33
CA LEU A 766 -5.70 -30.03 -2.88
C LEU A 766 -5.01 -31.13 -2.08
N SER A 767 -5.76 -31.88 -1.25
CA SER A 767 -5.23 -32.99 -0.46
C SER A 767 -4.78 -34.16 -1.35
N GLU A 768 -5.46 -34.40 -2.48
CA GLU A 768 -5.05 -35.38 -3.50
C GLU A 768 -3.77 -34.92 -4.21
N LEU A 769 -3.72 -33.67 -4.68
CA LEU A 769 -2.54 -33.10 -5.37
C LEU A 769 -1.27 -33.02 -4.50
N LEU A 770 -1.44 -32.90 -3.18
CA LEU A 770 -0.33 -32.90 -2.21
C LEU A 770 0.09 -34.31 -1.79
N THR A 771 -0.64 -35.34 -2.17
CA THR A 771 -0.21 -36.72 -1.93
C THR A 771 0.92 -37.04 -2.90
N PRO A 772 2.11 -37.46 -2.44
CA PRO A 772 3.15 -37.95 -3.34
C PRO A 772 2.53 -39.07 -4.18
N ALA A 773 2.67 -39.00 -5.51
CA ALA A 773 2.31 -40.12 -6.36
C ALA A 773 3.07 -41.35 -5.84
N ASP A 774 2.35 -42.44 -5.53
CA ASP A 774 2.99 -43.72 -5.25
C ASP A 774 3.91 -44.01 -6.44
N SER A 775 5.22 -44.07 -6.19
CA SER A 775 6.25 -44.19 -7.22
C SER A 775 6.16 -45.47 -8.06
N GLY A 776 5.19 -46.35 -7.77
CA GLY A 776 4.86 -47.55 -8.54
C GLY A 776 3.72 -47.40 -9.58
N THR A 777 2.84 -46.40 -9.47
CA THR A 777 1.68 -46.25 -10.37
C THR A 777 2.04 -45.67 -11.76
N PRO A 778 2.94 -44.68 -11.89
CA PRO A 778 3.30 -44.10 -13.20
C PRO A 778 3.93 -45.12 -14.15
N ILE A 779 4.73 -46.05 -13.62
CA ILE A 779 5.38 -47.09 -14.43
C ILE A 779 4.36 -48.10 -14.96
N LEU A 780 3.36 -48.46 -14.15
CA LEU A 780 2.30 -49.38 -14.58
C LEU A 780 1.37 -48.74 -15.62
N GLU A 781 1.10 -47.43 -15.51
CA GLU A 781 0.36 -46.70 -16.56
C GLU A 781 1.16 -46.52 -17.85
N GLU A 782 2.46 -46.25 -17.77
CA GLU A 782 3.35 -46.20 -18.95
C GLU A 782 3.49 -47.58 -19.59
N LEU A 783 3.54 -48.67 -18.81
CA LEU A 783 3.48 -50.03 -19.35
C LEU A 783 2.14 -50.32 -20.04
N ALA A 784 1.01 -49.86 -19.48
CA ALA A 784 -0.31 -50.00 -20.12
C ALA A 784 -0.47 -49.11 -21.38
N ARG A 785 0.22 -47.96 -21.43
CA ARG A 785 0.30 -47.12 -22.63
C ARG A 785 1.19 -47.77 -23.69
N LEU A 786 2.33 -48.34 -23.29
CA LEU A 786 3.22 -49.10 -24.17
C LEU A 786 2.50 -50.32 -24.76
N GLU A 787 1.74 -51.05 -23.95
CA GLU A 787 0.95 -52.21 -24.39
C GLU A 787 -0.07 -51.83 -25.48
N ARG A 788 -0.80 -50.73 -25.30
CA ARG A 788 -1.70 -50.18 -26.33
C ARG A 788 -0.95 -49.75 -27.59
N THR A 789 0.21 -49.12 -27.44
CA THR A 789 1.03 -48.67 -28.57
C THR A 789 1.65 -49.84 -29.34
N MET A 790 1.98 -50.94 -28.66
CA MET A 790 2.48 -52.16 -29.30
C MET A 790 1.42 -52.88 -30.13
N ALA A 791 0.13 -52.78 -29.77
CA ALA A 791 -0.95 -53.39 -30.53
C ALA A 791 -1.02 -52.86 -31.99
N ASP A 792 -0.62 -51.61 -32.20
CA ASP A 792 -0.69 -50.92 -33.50
C ASP A 792 0.63 -50.98 -34.32
N LEU A 793 1.70 -51.57 -33.78
CA LEU A 793 3.00 -51.67 -34.45
C LEU A 793 3.07 -52.84 -35.46
N ALA A 794 3.92 -52.72 -36.49
CA ALA A 794 4.24 -53.82 -37.40
C ALA A 794 4.99 -54.97 -36.66
N GLU A 795 4.85 -56.20 -37.15
CA GLU A 795 5.31 -57.43 -36.46
C GLU A 795 6.84 -57.47 -36.23
N ASP A 796 7.61 -56.94 -37.17
CA ASP A 796 9.07 -56.78 -37.10
C ASP A 796 9.49 -55.79 -36.00
N ARG A 797 8.81 -54.65 -35.88
CA ARG A 797 9.04 -53.64 -34.83
C ARG A 797 8.61 -54.14 -33.45
N ARG A 798 7.55 -54.94 -33.36
CA ARG A 798 7.10 -55.57 -32.10
C ARG A 798 8.15 -56.55 -31.56
N ALA A 799 8.80 -57.32 -32.43
CA ALA A 799 9.85 -58.25 -32.03
C ALA A 799 11.09 -57.52 -31.45
N GLU A 800 11.46 -56.38 -32.03
CA GLU A 800 12.57 -55.55 -31.54
C GLU A 800 12.29 -54.93 -30.16
N VAL A 801 11.08 -54.41 -29.95
CA VAL A 801 10.66 -53.84 -28.66
C VAL A 801 10.55 -54.94 -27.58
N ALA A 802 10.03 -56.12 -27.92
CA ALA A 802 9.93 -57.25 -26.99
C ALA A 802 11.31 -57.74 -26.51
N LEU A 803 12.32 -57.74 -27.38
CA LEU A 803 13.70 -58.09 -27.00
C LEU A 803 14.30 -57.08 -26.02
N ARG A 804 14.08 -55.78 -26.25
CA ARG A 804 14.55 -54.73 -25.32
C ARG A 804 13.84 -54.76 -23.98
N LEU A 805 12.54 -55.08 -23.93
CA LEU A 805 11.80 -55.22 -22.67
C LEU A 805 12.28 -56.42 -21.86
N ARG A 806 12.65 -57.54 -22.52
CA ARG A 806 13.27 -58.69 -21.85
C ARG A 806 14.65 -58.35 -21.29
N ASP A 807 15.48 -57.61 -22.03
CA ASP A 807 16.78 -57.13 -21.55
C ASP A 807 16.65 -56.14 -20.39
N LEU A 808 15.58 -55.33 -20.37
CA LEU A 808 15.30 -54.44 -19.25
C LEU A 808 14.85 -55.23 -18.01
N ALA A 809 14.01 -56.25 -18.20
CA ALA A 809 13.49 -57.09 -17.12
C ALA A 809 14.57 -57.95 -16.46
N SER A 810 15.52 -58.48 -17.24
CA SER A 810 16.64 -59.28 -16.71
C SER A 810 17.58 -58.48 -15.79
N ARG A 811 17.61 -57.14 -15.89
CA ARG A 811 18.40 -56.26 -15.02
C ARG A 811 17.76 -56.05 -13.63
N TRP A 812 16.52 -56.47 -13.44
CA TRP A 812 15.76 -56.28 -12.19
C TRP A 812 15.38 -57.59 -11.50
N GLU A 813 15.68 -58.75 -12.09
CA GLU A 813 15.63 -60.00 -11.33
C GLU A 813 16.78 -59.99 -10.30
N PRO A 814 16.51 -60.23 -9.01
CA PRO A 814 17.55 -60.33 -8.01
C PRO A 814 18.45 -61.51 -8.40
N GLY A 815 19.70 -61.22 -8.70
CA GLY A 815 20.69 -62.23 -9.05
C GLY A 815 20.75 -63.30 -7.98
N ASP A 816 20.50 -64.54 -8.38
CA ASP A 816 20.88 -65.72 -7.63
C ASP A 816 22.42 -65.73 -7.57
N THR A 817 23.00 -65.05 -6.57
CA THR A 817 24.41 -65.22 -6.21
C THR A 817 24.55 -66.52 -5.43
N GLY A 818 24.24 -67.63 -6.08
CA GLY A 818 24.72 -68.95 -5.69
C GLY A 818 26.17 -69.07 -6.15
N GLU A 819 27.09 -69.41 -5.23
CA GLU A 819 28.43 -69.87 -5.60
C GLU A 819 28.31 -70.97 -6.65
N VAL A 820 28.71 -70.68 -7.89
CA VAL A 820 28.79 -71.68 -8.95
C VAL A 820 30.08 -72.48 -8.74
N ASP A 821 29.93 -73.74 -8.34
CA ASP A 821 31.02 -74.70 -8.29
C ASP A 821 31.47 -75.05 -9.72
N LEU A 822 32.64 -74.53 -10.10
CA LEU A 822 33.25 -74.65 -11.43
C LEU A 822 33.54 -76.11 -11.85
N GLU A 823 33.50 -77.07 -10.94
CA GLU A 823 33.70 -78.49 -11.29
C GLU A 823 32.41 -79.18 -11.80
N THR A 824 31.24 -78.53 -11.71
CA THR A 824 29.96 -79.12 -12.14
C THR A 824 29.12 -78.23 -13.08
N ALA A 825 29.62 -77.04 -13.43
CA ALA A 825 28.91 -76.10 -14.28
C ALA A 825 28.71 -76.63 -15.72
N SER A 826 27.53 -76.37 -16.28
CA SER A 826 27.25 -76.68 -17.69
C SER A 826 27.92 -75.67 -18.63
N ASP A 827 28.19 -76.07 -19.88
CA ASP A 827 28.83 -75.19 -20.88
C ASP A 827 28.08 -73.85 -21.03
N ASP A 828 26.75 -73.87 -21.00
CA ASP A 828 25.88 -72.68 -21.11
C ASP A 828 25.95 -71.74 -19.89
N GLU A 829 26.36 -72.24 -18.72
CA GLU A 829 26.59 -71.42 -17.52
C GLU A 829 27.97 -70.77 -17.54
N ILE A 830 28.96 -71.47 -18.08
CA ILE A 830 30.33 -70.94 -18.27
C ILE A 830 30.31 -69.79 -19.30
N PHE A 831 29.55 -69.92 -20.39
CA PHE A 831 29.44 -68.84 -21.39
C PHE A 831 28.74 -67.58 -20.84
N ARG A 832 27.73 -67.74 -19.97
CA ARG A 832 27.08 -66.58 -19.32
C ARG A 832 28.00 -65.85 -18.35
N LEU A 833 28.86 -66.56 -17.63
CA LEU A 833 29.84 -65.93 -16.73
C LEU A 833 30.89 -65.15 -17.53
N ALA A 834 31.37 -65.71 -18.65
CA ALA A 834 32.35 -65.04 -19.53
C ALA A 834 31.83 -63.77 -20.19
N ASP A 835 30.56 -63.75 -20.62
CA ASP A 835 29.93 -62.56 -21.21
C ASP A 835 29.72 -61.44 -20.18
N SER A 836 29.53 -61.79 -18.90
CA SER A 836 29.36 -60.80 -17.82
C SER A 836 30.66 -60.10 -17.43
N GLU A 837 31.81 -60.79 -17.51
CA GLU A 837 33.14 -60.25 -17.20
C GLU A 837 33.75 -59.48 -18.39
N LEU A 838 33.47 -59.89 -19.63
CA LEU A 838 33.99 -59.23 -20.84
C LEU A 838 33.17 -58.02 -21.32
N GLY A 839 31.97 -57.81 -20.76
CA GLY A 839 31.12 -56.65 -21.06
C GLY A 839 31.55 -55.33 -20.37
N ASN A 840 32.56 -55.37 -19.49
CA ASN A 840 33.05 -54.22 -18.72
C ASN A 840 34.51 -53.80 -19.03
N ALA A 841 35.04 -54.15 -20.21
CA ALA A 841 36.35 -53.69 -20.69
C ALA A 841 36.26 -52.67 -21.83
#